data_AF-A0A3C1KXR9-F1
#
_entry.id   AF-A0A3C1KXR9-F1
#
_cell.length_a   1.000
_cell.length_b   1.000
_cell.length_c   1.000
_cell.angle_alpha   90.00
_cell.angle_beta   90.00
_cell.angle_gamma   90.00
#
_symmetry.space_group_name_H-M   'P 1'
#
loop_
_entity.id
_entity.type
_entity.pdbx_description
1 polymer ?
#
loop_
_entity_poly.entity_id
_entity_poly.type
_entity_poly.pdbx_seq_one_letter_code
_entity_poly.pdbx_strand_id
1 'polypeptide(L)'
;MYSFEKPLAAVLLIAFTSLTACSDDASDNTDQTTDAAASDASVELDAQASDAATDDATDDAADSAATQSDVSDVSEDTQTASDTVQDVQSAEDVDDDTQTQSDATEDAEDPADVVQDASVVDDAASQDAAQGTGDAMADGQDPGDSAMSVDTLIAIDGGGADSATMPNPCDFSGASKWSFSALPSATIQVSDFTLSASAAAKIEVRHVSEPKRVLYQSPSTGGFLSASKTFLDVHEHQGSFDIKDKVKVTCSKARLLTQAVVGDNLALRGDFEDAEADCKGLTFEAHICQPISGHLQVHVVTNNSKFNRLTWHAGSAADERIYGMGEQFPHDSLNLKGRSIPVIAQEGGVGRGHLPISPAVNAVSKGSAGTEATTYFASPHFLTNNLTSLFVEDTVYAEFDFTPKDHIDMHVHNTTFTGRILHGKSPLELIERFTDFAGRMPTPPSWTGDGAIVALARPLTQSTAIVDDLLKNGVEIAGVWNQTWSGVAKTFIGEQVLWNWTENPYHHPGWKNYVGGLKTKGIRTLCYINSMLRDVTPAIAKVKKNLYAEAASKGYFVKNTKGDVYLLPVTAFDVGLIDLSLPAARTWLKTIIKEEMIKAAGCSGWMADFAEALPFDAVMSTGETGEQWHNRYPVAWAQVNREAVKEAGKDGEILVFHRSGHTKSLKHAIFFWQGDQLTTWDKYDGLVSALMG
;
A
#
# COMPACT_ATOMS: atom_id res chain seq x y z
N MET A 1 -38.42 -27.88 19.67
CA MET A 1 -37.16 -27.45 20.33
C MET A 1 -36.06 -28.37 19.85
N TYR A 2 -35.32 -27.95 18.82
CA TYR A 2 -34.02 -28.52 18.45
C TYR A 2 -33.09 -27.30 18.30
N SER A 3 -32.02 -27.31 19.10
CA SER A 3 -31.06 -26.22 19.25
C SER A 3 -30.22 -26.05 17.98
N PHE A 4 -30.23 -24.86 17.40
CA PHE A 4 -29.29 -24.40 16.38
C PHE A 4 -28.15 -23.63 17.05
N GLU A 5 -27.24 -24.35 17.72
CA GLU A 5 -25.98 -23.79 18.25
C GLU A 5 -24.80 -24.38 17.47
N LYS A 6 -24.71 -24.14 16.15
CA LYS A 6 -23.50 -24.48 15.35
C LYS A 6 -23.11 -23.56 14.17
N PRO A 7 -23.73 -22.40 13.86
CA PRO A 7 -23.25 -21.61 12.71
C PRO A 7 -22.07 -20.66 13.03
N LEU A 8 -21.82 -20.28 14.29
CA LEU A 8 -20.80 -19.26 14.60
C LEU A 8 -19.35 -19.76 14.49
N ALA A 9 -19.09 -21.03 14.80
CA ALA A 9 -17.75 -21.62 14.69
C ALA A 9 -17.32 -21.83 13.22
N ALA A 10 -18.27 -22.01 12.30
CA ALA A 10 -18.00 -22.20 10.88
C ALA A 10 -17.61 -20.89 10.18
N VAL A 11 -18.19 -19.75 10.59
CA VAL A 11 -17.83 -18.43 10.03
C VAL A 11 -16.43 -17.99 10.48
N LEU A 12 -16.04 -18.30 11.73
CA LEU A 12 -14.66 -18.15 12.18
C LEU A 12 -13.71 -19.07 11.39
N LEU A 13 -14.09 -20.31 11.12
CA LEU A 13 -13.21 -21.19 10.34
C LEU A 13 -13.02 -20.68 8.90
N ILE A 14 -14.06 -20.16 8.24
CA ILE A 14 -14.01 -19.74 6.83
C ILE A 14 -13.18 -18.46 6.62
N ALA A 15 -13.19 -17.52 7.57
CA ALA A 15 -12.32 -16.32 7.53
C ALA A 15 -10.84 -16.64 7.78
N PHE A 16 -10.53 -17.78 8.42
CA PHE A 16 -9.17 -18.15 8.81
C PHE A 16 -8.59 -19.36 8.05
N THR A 17 -9.40 -20.14 7.34
CA THR A 17 -8.93 -21.26 6.48
C THR A 17 -8.28 -20.81 5.17
N SER A 18 -8.41 -19.54 4.76
CA SER A 18 -7.63 -18.98 3.64
C SER A 18 -6.13 -18.89 3.96
N LEU A 19 -5.75 -18.96 5.24
CA LEU A 19 -4.36 -19.04 5.70
C LEU A 19 -3.98 -20.41 6.31
N THR A 20 -4.96 -21.29 6.56
CA THR A 20 -4.74 -22.64 7.12
C THR A 20 -5.71 -23.68 6.55
N ALA A 21 -5.32 -24.36 5.47
CA ALA A 21 -5.92 -25.66 5.13
C ALA A 21 -4.91 -26.58 4.42
N CYS A 22 -4.27 -27.44 5.20
CA CYS A 22 -4.65 -28.85 5.20
C CYS A 22 -3.96 -29.62 6.32
N SER A 23 -4.75 -30.08 7.30
CA SER A 23 -4.37 -31.16 8.22
C SER A 23 -5.50 -32.19 8.28
N ASP A 24 -5.18 -33.39 7.83
CA ASP A 24 -5.62 -34.77 8.16
C ASP A 24 -7.07 -35.12 8.54
N ASP A 25 -7.61 -36.15 7.86
CA ASP A 25 -7.89 -37.44 8.51
C ASP A 25 -8.09 -38.55 7.46
N ALA A 26 -7.15 -39.51 7.42
CA ALA A 26 -7.31 -40.80 6.75
C ALA A 26 -7.56 -41.86 7.83
N SER A 27 -8.77 -42.40 7.87
CA SER A 27 -9.06 -43.63 8.62
C SER A 27 -9.46 -44.74 7.64
N ASP A 28 -8.75 -45.85 7.80
CA ASP A 28 -8.99 -47.15 7.18
C ASP A 28 -10.46 -47.56 7.25
N ASN A 29 -11.03 -47.99 6.12
CA ASN A 29 -11.91 -49.15 6.13
C ASN A 29 -11.90 -49.86 4.77
N THR A 30 -11.25 -51.02 4.75
CA THR A 30 -11.42 -52.06 3.74
C THR A 30 -12.74 -52.80 3.95
N ASP A 31 -13.63 -52.87 2.94
CA ASP A 31 -14.18 -54.15 2.48
C ASP A 31 -14.95 -54.07 1.14
N GLN A 32 -15.14 -55.25 0.55
CA GLN A 32 -15.32 -55.67 -0.84
C GLN A 32 -16.63 -55.38 -1.61
N THR A 33 -16.45 -55.24 -2.94
CA THR A 33 -17.21 -55.76 -4.10
C THR A 33 -18.71 -55.49 -4.31
N THR A 34 -19.10 -54.99 -5.49
CA THR A 34 -19.69 -55.77 -6.63
C THR A 34 -20.05 -54.88 -7.84
N ASP A 35 -20.00 -55.50 -9.02
CA ASP A 35 -20.23 -54.98 -10.38
C ASP A 35 -21.56 -54.26 -10.63
N ALA A 36 -21.56 -53.27 -11.56
CA ALA A 36 -22.50 -53.22 -12.68
C ALA A 36 -22.07 -52.19 -13.74
N ALA A 37 -22.18 -52.60 -15.01
CA ALA A 37 -21.78 -51.90 -16.22
C ALA A 37 -22.88 -51.00 -16.82
N ALA A 38 -22.48 -50.29 -17.90
CA ALA A 38 -23.23 -49.53 -18.92
C ALA A 38 -23.25 -48.00 -18.69
N SER A 39 -23.06 -47.12 -19.68
CA SER A 39 -22.73 -47.22 -21.11
C SER A 39 -22.47 -45.79 -21.66
N ASP A 40 -21.64 -45.71 -22.69
CA ASP A 40 -21.42 -44.65 -23.69
C ASP A 40 -22.27 -43.38 -23.68
N ALA A 41 -21.58 -42.23 -23.80
CA ALA A 41 -21.81 -41.27 -24.88
C ALA A 41 -20.59 -40.33 -25.04
N SER A 42 -19.83 -40.55 -26.10
CA SER A 42 -18.82 -39.64 -26.64
C SER A 42 -19.45 -38.65 -27.62
N VAL A 43 -19.08 -37.37 -27.54
CA VAL A 43 -19.23 -36.41 -28.64
C VAL A 43 -17.96 -35.55 -28.69
N GLU A 44 -17.16 -35.78 -29.73
CA GLU A 44 -16.11 -34.88 -30.24
C GLU A 44 -16.74 -33.61 -30.82
N LEU A 45 -16.09 -32.46 -30.62
CA LEU A 45 -16.23 -31.32 -31.52
C LEU A 45 -14.83 -30.78 -31.81
N ASP A 46 -14.41 -31.03 -33.04
CA ASP A 46 -13.18 -30.60 -33.66
C ASP A 46 -13.32 -29.16 -34.21
N ALA A 47 -12.18 -28.49 -34.29
CA ALA A 47 -11.99 -27.11 -34.69
C ALA A 47 -12.39 -26.80 -36.15
N GLN A 48 -12.69 -25.53 -36.45
CA GLN A 48 -12.05 -24.85 -37.60
C GLN A 48 -12.26 -23.33 -37.60
N ALA A 49 -11.14 -22.63 -37.80
CA ALA A 49 -11.03 -21.22 -38.13
C ALA A 49 -11.29 -20.98 -39.62
N SER A 50 -11.67 -19.75 -39.98
CA SER A 50 -11.46 -19.22 -41.33
C SER A 50 -11.23 -17.70 -41.30
N ASP A 51 -10.05 -17.29 -41.76
CA ASP A 51 -9.71 -15.96 -42.27
C ASP A 51 -10.54 -15.62 -43.52
N ALA A 52 -10.85 -14.32 -43.72
CA ALA A 52 -10.60 -13.57 -44.96
C ALA A 52 -11.15 -12.12 -44.91
N ALA A 53 -10.24 -11.19 -44.73
CA ALA A 53 -9.95 -10.01 -45.57
C ALA A 53 -11.05 -9.21 -46.32
N THR A 54 -10.90 -7.88 -46.15
CA THR A 54 -10.92 -6.78 -47.16
C THR A 54 -12.23 -6.14 -47.64
N ASP A 55 -12.29 -4.84 -47.32
CA ASP A 55 -12.40 -3.68 -48.22
C ASP A 55 -13.68 -2.83 -48.26
N ASP A 56 -13.39 -1.55 -48.01
CA ASP A 56 -13.89 -0.30 -48.59
C ASP A 56 -15.24 0.35 -48.18
N ALA A 57 -15.04 1.50 -47.53
CA ALA A 57 -15.46 2.83 -47.98
C ALA A 57 -16.94 3.28 -47.91
N THR A 58 -17.07 4.32 -47.07
CA THR A 58 -17.71 5.63 -47.32
C THR A 58 -19.24 5.79 -47.28
N ASP A 59 -19.60 6.68 -46.36
CA ASP A 59 -20.44 7.88 -46.51
C ASP A 59 -21.94 7.88 -46.19
N ASP A 60 -22.29 9.05 -45.65
CA ASP A 60 -23.59 9.71 -45.53
C ASP A 60 -24.50 9.44 -44.32
N ALA A 61 -24.22 10.22 -43.28
CA ALA A 61 -25.04 11.34 -42.80
C ALA A 61 -26.59 11.32 -42.94
N ALA A 62 -27.18 11.79 -41.84
CA ALA A 62 -28.41 12.60 -41.72
C ALA A 62 -29.70 11.90 -41.26
N ASP A 63 -30.02 12.17 -39.99
CA ASP A 63 -31.20 12.94 -39.58
C ASP A 63 -32.58 12.26 -39.69
N SER A 64 -33.21 11.97 -38.54
CA SER A 64 -34.42 12.72 -38.13
C SER A 64 -35.11 12.15 -36.89
N ALA A 65 -35.82 13.07 -36.25
CA ALA A 65 -36.42 13.06 -34.94
C ALA A 65 -37.64 12.13 -34.73
N ALA A 66 -37.83 11.83 -33.45
CA ALA A 66 -39.09 11.84 -32.68
C ALA A 66 -40.23 10.88 -33.05
N THR A 67 -40.65 10.08 -32.07
CA THR A 67 -42.03 10.16 -31.55
C THR A 67 -42.14 9.55 -30.15
N GLN A 68 -42.75 10.33 -29.25
CA GLN A 68 -43.27 9.93 -27.96
C GLN A 68 -44.48 8.98 -28.11
N SER A 69 -44.66 8.08 -27.15
CA SER A 69 -45.98 7.61 -26.75
C SER A 69 -45.99 7.29 -25.25
N ASP A 70 -46.56 8.20 -24.46
CA ASP A 70 -47.14 7.94 -23.14
C ASP A 70 -48.42 7.10 -23.28
N VAL A 71 -48.65 6.14 -22.37
CA VAL A 71 -49.95 5.84 -21.71
C VAL A 71 -49.70 5.05 -20.40
N SER A 72 -49.76 5.78 -19.29
CA SER A 72 -50.47 5.56 -18.00
C SER A 72 -50.54 4.18 -17.29
N ASP A 73 -50.01 4.17 -16.06
CA ASP A 73 -50.75 4.14 -14.77
C ASP A 73 -51.27 2.81 -14.19
N VAL A 74 -50.67 2.40 -13.05
CA VAL A 74 -51.37 1.79 -11.90
C VAL A 74 -50.73 2.30 -10.61
N SER A 75 -51.50 3.09 -9.88
CA SER A 75 -51.30 3.54 -8.50
C SER A 75 -51.60 2.44 -7.47
N GLU A 76 -50.85 2.38 -6.38
CA GLU A 76 -51.40 2.06 -5.05
C GLU A 76 -50.63 2.84 -3.98
N ASP A 77 -51.40 3.36 -3.03
CA ASP A 77 -51.11 4.48 -2.14
C ASP A 77 -51.21 4.02 -0.68
N THR A 78 -50.83 4.89 0.27
CA THR A 78 -50.92 4.81 1.76
C THR A 78 -49.73 4.16 2.51
N GLN A 79 -49.20 4.70 3.60
CA GLN A 79 -49.60 5.83 4.46
C GLN A 79 -48.42 6.32 5.32
N THR A 80 -48.39 7.63 5.56
CA THR A 80 -47.57 8.37 6.52
C THR A 80 -47.87 8.06 7.99
N ALA A 81 -46.85 8.14 8.85
CA ALA A 81 -47.02 8.55 10.25
C ALA A 81 -45.76 9.29 10.76
N SER A 82 -45.94 10.56 11.08
CA SER A 82 -45.10 11.34 12.00
C SER A 82 -45.49 11.00 13.43
N ASP A 83 -44.55 11.04 14.37
CA ASP A 83 -44.81 11.65 15.68
C ASP A 83 -43.52 12.11 16.35
N THR A 84 -43.60 13.34 16.84
CA THR A 84 -42.67 14.07 17.68
C THR A 84 -43.05 13.81 19.15
N VAL A 85 -42.11 13.92 20.10
CA VAL A 85 -42.23 14.70 21.38
C VAL A 85 -41.34 14.16 22.54
N GLN A 86 -40.50 15.10 23.02
CA GLN A 86 -40.01 15.41 24.39
C GLN A 86 -38.92 14.59 25.13
N ASP A 87 -37.77 15.28 25.28
CA ASP A 87 -37.21 15.82 26.54
C ASP A 87 -37.44 15.08 27.86
N VAL A 88 -36.33 14.65 28.48
CA VAL A 88 -36.11 14.80 29.93
C VAL A 88 -34.65 15.23 30.17
N GLN A 89 -34.48 16.47 30.61
CA GLN A 89 -33.34 16.93 31.39
C GLN A 89 -33.54 16.53 32.85
N SER A 90 -32.46 16.11 33.52
CA SER A 90 -32.22 16.47 34.93
C SER A 90 -30.75 16.21 35.28
N ALA A 91 -30.07 17.31 35.62
CA ALA A 91 -28.79 17.34 36.31
C ALA A 91 -28.97 16.99 37.80
N GLU A 92 -27.91 16.51 38.45
CA GLU A 92 -27.49 16.96 39.78
C GLU A 92 -26.09 16.42 40.11
N ASP A 93 -25.23 17.37 40.51
CA ASP A 93 -23.89 17.20 41.11
C ASP A 93 -23.97 16.50 42.47
N VAL A 94 -22.89 15.84 42.92
CA VAL A 94 -22.34 15.91 44.30
C VAL A 94 -20.89 15.37 44.31
N ASP A 95 -19.97 16.21 44.77
CA ASP A 95 -18.61 15.92 45.25
C ASP A 95 -18.58 14.89 46.40
N ASP A 96 -17.55 14.03 46.46
CA ASP A 96 -16.91 13.77 47.76
C ASP A 96 -15.45 13.31 47.60
N ASP A 97 -14.56 14.15 48.13
CA ASP A 97 -13.18 13.84 48.48
C ASP A 97 -13.18 12.98 49.75
N THR A 98 -12.35 11.93 49.83
CA THR A 98 -11.69 11.61 51.10
C THR A 98 -10.44 10.77 50.89
N GLN A 99 -9.30 11.38 51.22
CA GLN A 99 -8.07 10.71 51.59
C GLN A 99 -8.25 9.88 52.87
N THR A 100 -7.56 8.74 52.97
CA THR A 100 -6.91 8.34 54.22
C THR A 100 -5.69 7.47 53.93
N GLN A 101 -4.59 7.83 54.59
CA GLN A 101 -3.25 7.27 54.59
C GLN A 101 -3.07 6.24 55.73
N SER A 102 -1.90 5.56 55.69
CA SER A 102 -1.15 4.88 56.77
C SER A 102 -1.46 3.37 56.94
N ASP A 103 -0.52 2.43 57.12
CA ASP A 103 0.92 2.39 57.49
C ASP A 103 1.55 1.10 56.85
N ALA A 104 2.80 1.07 56.36
CA ALA A 104 4.08 0.77 57.06
C ALA A 104 4.11 -0.65 57.72
N THR A 105 5.11 -1.54 57.63
CA THR A 105 6.58 -1.49 57.45
C THR A 105 7.15 -2.92 57.22
N GLU A 106 8.36 -2.96 56.63
CA GLU A 106 9.53 -3.84 56.92
C GLU A 106 9.46 -5.38 56.77
N ASP A 107 10.33 -5.96 55.93
CA ASP A 107 11.61 -6.54 56.41
C ASP A 107 12.49 -7.01 55.24
N ALA A 108 13.79 -6.72 55.36
CA ALA A 108 14.87 -7.17 54.51
C ALA A 108 15.69 -8.22 55.25
N GLU A 109 16.27 -9.20 54.55
CA GLU A 109 17.54 -9.81 54.96
C GLU A 109 18.19 -10.59 53.80
N ASP A 110 19.43 -10.19 53.50
CA ASP A 110 20.47 -10.94 52.79
C ASP A 110 21.26 -11.76 53.84
N PRO A 111 22.00 -12.82 53.47
CA PRO A 111 23.44 -12.63 53.59
C PRO A 111 24.30 -13.30 52.50
N ALA A 112 25.42 -12.59 52.27
CA ALA A 112 26.61 -12.92 51.49
C ALA A 112 27.47 -14.10 52.01
N ASP A 113 28.35 -14.59 51.12
CA ASP A 113 29.81 -14.84 51.29
C ASP A 113 30.30 -15.95 50.32
N VAL A 114 31.52 -16.04 49.75
CA VAL A 114 32.74 -15.20 49.61
C VAL A 114 33.73 -15.95 48.69
N VAL A 115 34.84 -15.27 48.33
CA VAL A 115 36.18 -15.74 47.85
C VAL A 115 36.47 -15.34 46.38
N GLN A 116 37.17 -14.22 46.10
CA GLN A 116 38.64 -13.95 46.17
C GLN A 116 39.44 -14.62 45.04
N ASP A 117 40.48 -14.05 44.40
CA ASP A 117 41.15 -12.75 44.40
C ASP A 117 42.22 -12.76 43.28
N ALA A 118 42.74 -11.56 42.95
CA ALA A 118 44.09 -11.25 42.45
C ALA A 118 44.54 -11.64 41.02
N SER A 119 45.38 -10.89 40.28
CA SER A 119 45.88 -9.49 40.26
C SER A 119 47.03 -9.45 39.21
N VAL A 120 47.03 -8.49 38.28
CA VAL A 120 48.16 -7.66 37.75
C VAL A 120 49.36 -8.43 37.07
N VAL A 121 50.04 -8.06 35.97
CA VAL A 121 50.72 -6.81 35.55
C VAL A 121 51.22 -6.91 34.08
N ASP A 122 51.35 -5.74 33.41
CA ASP A 122 52.41 -5.31 32.45
C ASP A 122 52.59 -5.96 31.05
N ASP A 123 52.99 -5.28 29.96
CA ASP A 123 53.21 -3.86 29.60
C ASP A 123 53.53 -3.73 28.07
N ALA A 124 53.49 -2.50 27.54
CA ALA A 124 54.18 -1.94 26.34
C ALA A 124 53.77 -2.37 24.90
N ALA A 125 53.80 -1.56 23.82
CA ALA A 125 54.00 -0.12 23.50
C ALA A 125 53.74 0.05 21.95
N SER A 126 53.18 1.13 21.39
CA SER A 126 53.85 2.36 20.87
C SER A 126 52.82 3.11 19.96
N GLN A 127 52.47 4.40 20.20
CA GLN A 127 53.02 5.68 19.65
C GLN A 127 52.90 5.82 18.11
N ASP A 128 52.33 6.86 17.47
CA ASP A 128 52.38 8.35 17.61
C ASP A 128 51.00 8.98 17.20
N ALA A 129 50.42 10.06 17.76
CA ALA A 129 50.83 11.42 18.15
C ALA A 129 50.78 12.50 17.04
N ALA A 130 49.76 13.40 17.11
CA ALA A 130 49.76 14.85 16.83
C ALA A 130 48.32 15.41 16.97
N GLN A 131 47.88 15.90 18.13
CA GLN A 131 48.00 17.26 18.73
C GLN A 131 47.30 18.43 18.01
N GLY A 132 46.49 19.17 18.79
CA GLY A 132 45.97 20.53 18.52
C GLY A 132 44.57 20.78 19.12
N THR A 133 44.37 20.76 20.43
CA THR A 133 44.24 21.93 21.36
C THR A 133 43.06 22.89 21.10
N GLY A 134 42.23 23.14 22.12
CA GLY A 134 41.49 24.41 22.21
C GLY A 134 40.15 24.41 22.97
N ASP A 135 40.26 24.45 24.30
CA ASP A 135 39.31 24.82 25.37
C ASP A 135 37.97 25.59 25.14
N ALA A 136 36.99 25.16 25.95
CA ALA A 136 36.16 25.93 26.91
C ALA A 136 34.86 26.67 26.50
N MET A 137 33.77 26.16 27.10
CA MET A 137 32.79 26.82 28.00
C MET A 137 31.86 27.95 27.48
N ALA A 138 30.56 27.65 27.65
CA ALA A 138 29.51 28.44 28.32
C ALA A 138 28.39 29.09 27.50
N ASP A 139 27.22 28.94 28.11
CA ASP A 139 25.95 29.66 28.03
C ASP A 139 24.93 29.33 26.92
N GLY A 140 23.72 29.08 27.41
CA GLY A 140 22.60 28.55 26.67
C GLY A 140 21.71 29.59 26.02
N GLN A 141 20.87 29.09 25.12
CA GLN A 141 19.62 29.71 24.71
C GLN A 141 18.72 28.65 24.04
N ASP A 142 17.48 28.64 24.51
CA ASP A 142 16.22 28.14 23.94
C ASP A 142 16.21 27.75 22.44
N PRO A 143 15.73 26.56 22.02
CA PRO A 143 15.58 26.26 20.61
C PRO A 143 14.25 26.82 20.10
N GLY A 144 14.33 28.00 19.49
CA GLY A 144 13.28 28.54 18.64
C GLY A 144 13.14 27.75 17.34
N ASP A 145 11.88 27.65 16.90
CA ASP A 145 11.42 27.22 15.58
C ASP A 145 12.43 27.51 14.46
N SER A 146 12.96 26.45 13.85
CA SER A 146 13.60 26.52 12.55
C SER A 146 12.93 25.49 11.63
N ALA A 147 11.98 25.99 10.83
CA ALA A 147 11.46 25.30 9.68
C ALA A 147 12.63 24.96 8.74
N MET A 148 12.94 23.67 8.61
CA MET A 148 13.93 23.20 7.65
C MET A 148 13.43 23.48 6.22
N SER A 149 14.33 24.03 5.41
CA SER A 149 14.13 24.31 4.00
C SER A 149 13.94 23.01 3.19
N VAL A 150 12.98 23.06 2.28
CA VAL A 150 12.63 22.03 1.30
C VAL A 150 13.77 21.88 0.29
N ASP A 151 14.73 20.99 0.55
CA ASP A 151 15.71 20.53 -0.45
C ASP A 151 16.28 19.14 -0.13
N THR A 152 15.58 18.32 0.65
CA THR A 152 16.02 16.92 0.90
C THR A 152 14.82 15.98 1.05
N LEU A 153 13.98 15.94 0.02
CA LEU A 153 13.01 14.88 -0.21
C LEU A 153 13.07 14.53 -1.69
N ILE A 154 13.99 13.62 -2.03
CA ILE A 154 14.11 12.75 -3.22
C ILE A 154 15.60 12.38 -3.30
N ALA A 155 16.00 11.39 -2.52
CA ALA A 155 17.25 10.64 -2.72
C ALA A 155 17.17 9.32 -1.94
N ILE A 156 16.23 8.45 -2.33
CA ILE A 156 16.33 7.01 -2.06
C ILE A 156 16.73 6.32 -3.37
N ASP A 157 17.78 6.82 -4.04
CA ASP A 157 18.42 6.13 -5.14
C ASP A 157 19.92 6.11 -4.84
N GLY A 158 20.38 4.98 -4.30
CA GLY A 158 21.81 4.69 -4.15
C GLY A 158 22.37 4.30 -5.51
N GLY A 159 22.66 5.29 -6.36
CA GLY A 159 23.34 5.13 -7.65
C GLY A 159 24.69 5.84 -7.62
N GLY A 160 25.76 5.13 -8.01
CA GLY A 160 27.15 5.58 -7.95
C GLY A 160 27.47 6.85 -8.75
N ALA A 161 28.58 7.48 -8.34
CA ALA A 161 29.14 8.69 -8.90
C ALA A 161 29.51 8.57 -10.40
N ASP A 162 29.49 9.73 -11.07
CA ASP A 162 29.83 10.02 -12.47
C ASP A 162 28.73 9.81 -13.52
N SER A 163 27.71 10.67 -13.46
CA SER A 163 27.06 11.21 -14.67
C SER A 163 26.92 12.72 -14.50
N ALA A 164 27.29 13.51 -15.52
CA ALA A 164 27.04 14.94 -15.53
C ALA A 164 25.54 15.16 -15.29
N THR A 165 25.19 15.76 -14.15
CA THR A 165 23.80 15.98 -13.75
C THR A 165 23.14 16.87 -14.80
N MET A 166 22.25 16.29 -15.60
CA MET A 166 21.33 17.05 -16.45
C MET A 166 20.64 18.10 -15.57
N PRO A 167 20.49 19.36 -16.03
CA PRO A 167 19.79 20.38 -15.26
C PRO A 167 18.39 19.88 -14.90
N ASN A 168 17.99 19.98 -13.62
CA ASN A 168 16.64 19.65 -13.19
C ASN A 168 15.66 20.61 -13.91
N PRO A 169 14.76 20.11 -14.80
CA PRO A 169 13.83 20.96 -15.53
C PRO A 169 12.87 21.71 -14.59
N CYS A 170 12.65 21.18 -13.39
CA CYS A 170 11.76 21.71 -12.36
C CYS A 170 12.52 22.38 -11.21
N ASP A 171 13.63 23.08 -11.48
CA ASP A 171 14.36 23.82 -10.45
C ASP A 171 13.67 25.17 -10.12
N PHE A 172 13.11 25.26 -8.91
CA PHE A 172 12.50 26.47 -8.35
C PHE A 172 13.29 27.03 -7.14
N SER A 173 14.51 26.55 -6.87
CA SER A 173 15.34 27.01 -5.74
C SER A 173 15.61 28.54 -5.78
N GLY A 174 15.63 29.12 -6.98
CA GLY A 174 15.75 30.56 -7.22
C GLY A 174 14.44 31.35 -7.30
N ALA A 175 13.27 30.72 -7.14
CA ALA A 175 11.95 31.32 -7.42
C ALA A 175 11.66 32.57 -6.57
N SER A 176 12.23 32.65 -5.35
CA SER A 176 12.14 33.83 -4.49
C SER A 176 12.71 35.12 -5.11
N LYS A 177 13.62 34.99 -6.09
CA LYS A 177 14.25 36.11 -6.81
C LYS A 177 13.57 36.43 -8.15
N TRP A 178 12.57 35.66 -8.56
CA TRP A 178 11.89 35.87 -9.83
C TRP A 178 11.07 37.16 -9.80
N SER A 179 10.93 37.80 -10.96
CA SER A 179 10.10 38.99 -11.10
C SER A 179 8.65 38.58 -11.34
N PHE A 180 7.79 38.86 -10.37
CA PHE A 180 6.36 38.56 -10.46
C PHE A 180 5.58 39.74 -11.05
N SER A 181 4.68 39.45 -11.98
CA SER A 181 3.76 40.40 -12.58
C SER A 181 2.31 40.03 -12.28
N ALA A 182 1.37 40.95 -12.53
CA ALA A 182 -0.04 40.62 -12.55
C ALA A 182 -0.34 39.50 -13.56
N LEU A 183 -1.43 38.76 -13.34
CA LEU A 183 -1.87 37.71 -14.25
C LEU A 183 -2.18 38.28 -15.64
N PRO A 184 -1.67 37.67 -16.72
CA PRO A 184 -1.97 38.05 -18.08
C PRO A 184 -3.37 37.58 -18.46
N SER A 185 -3.95 38.21 -19.47
CA SER A 185 -5.18 37.72 -20.12
C SER A 185 -4.90 36.64 -21.18
N ALA A 186 -3.65 36.21 -21.32
CA ALA A 186 -3.18 35.33 -22.40
C ALA A 186 -2.77 33.95 -21.88
N THR A 187 -2.80 32.96 -22.79
CA THR A 187 -2.26 31.62 -22.56
C THR A 187 -0.74 31.65 -22.39
N ILE A 188 -0.25 30.89 -21.41
CA ILE A 188 1.16 30.75 -21.05
C ILE A 188 1.63 29.39 -21.52
N GLN A 189 2.76 29.33 -22.22
CA GLN A 189 3.37 28.06 -22.60
C GLN A 189 4.35 27.60 -21.51
N VAL A 190 4.30 26.32 -21.16
CA VAL A 190 5.19 25.63 -20.23
C VAL A 190 5.69 24.40 -20.98
N SER A 191 6.83 24.53 -21.67
CA SER A 191 7.36 23.49 -22.56
C SER A 191 6.31 23.02 -23.60
N ASP A 192 5.89 21.76 -23.56
CA ASP A 192 4.91 21.15 -24.49
C ASP A 192 3.44 21.40 -24.07
N PHE A 193 3.23 22.12 -22.97
CA PHE A 193 1.91 22.43 -22.45
C PHE A 193 1.56 23.91 -22.58
N THR A 194 0.27 24.20 -22.65
CA THR A 194 -0.26 25.55 -22.58
C THR A 194 -1.26 25.64 -21.45
N LEU A 195 -1.12 26.67 -20.62
CA LEU A 195 -1.99 26.97 -19.49
C LEU A 195 -2.69 28.30 -19.69
N SER A 196 -3.97 28.36 -19.35
CA SER A 196 -4.64 29.63 -19.07
C SER A 196 -5.02 29.68 -17.60
N ALA A 197 -4.74 30.81 -16.95
CA ALA A 197 -5.08 31.07 -15.56
C ALA A 197 -5.88 32.37 -15.44
N SER A 198 -6.77 32.46 -14.45
CA SER A 198 -7.53 33.69 -14.16
C SER A 198 -7.46 34.05 -12.68
N ALA A 199 -7.81 35.30 -12.35
CA ALA A 199 -7.84 35.77 -10.96
C ALA A 199 -8.74 34.90 -10.05
N ALA A 200 -9.84 34.36 -10.58
CA ALA A 200 -10.72 33.44 -9.84
C ALA A 200 -10.13 32.02 -9.63
N ALA A 201 -8.80 31.88 -9.74
CA ALA A 201 -8.06 30.62 -9.64
C ALA A 201 -8.60 29.50 -10.55
N LYS A 202 -9.13 29.87 -11.72
CA LYS A 202 -9.44 28.90 -12.78
C LYS A 202 -8.18 28.61 -13.57
N ILE A 203 -7.88 27.33 -13.74
CA ILE A 203 -6.78 26.84 -14.57
C ILE A 203 -7.35 25.90 -15.63
N GLU A 204 -6.87 26.02 -16.85
CA GLU A 204 -7.09 25.06 -17.94
C GLU A 204 -5.74 24.72 -18.56
N VAL A 205 -5.51 23.44 -18.81
CA VAL A 205 -4.25 22.89 -19.36
C VAL A 205 -4.55 22.14 -20.64
N ARG A 206 -3.73 22.37 -21.66
CA ARG A 206 -3.75 21.67 -22.95
C ARG A 206 -2.33 21.32 -23.36
N HIS A 207 -2.20 20.43 -24.34
CA HIS A 207 -0.93 20.14 -24.99
C HIS A 207 -0.79 20.93 -26.29
N VAL A 208 0.41 21.41 -26.62
CA VAL A 208 0.67 22.21 -27.83
C VAL A 208 0.30 21.49 -29.13
N SER A 209 0.41 20.16 -29.14
CA SER A 209 0.04 19.33 -30.30
C SER A 209 -1.46 19.07 -30.44
N GLU A 210 -2.26 19.35 -29.40
CA GLU A 210 -3.70 19.09 -29.36
C GLU A 210 -4.45 20.30 -28.75
N PRO A 211 -4.37 21.50 -29.35
CA PRO A 211 -4.85 22.74 -28.75
C PRO A 211 -6.37 22.80 -28.53
N LYS A 212 -7.13 21.82 -29.05
CA LYS A 212 -8.58 21.69 -28.85
C LYS A 212 -8.95 20.74 -27.70
N ARG A 213 -8.03 19.88 -27.25
CA ARG A 213 -8.28 18.94 -26.15
C ARG A 213 -7.87 19.55 -24.82
N VAL A 214 -8.76 19.53 -23.85
CA VAL A 214 -8.47 19.91 -22.46
C VAL A 214 -7.92 18.66 -21.77
N LEU A 215 -6.75 18.77 -21.16
CA LEU A 215 -6.16 17.69 -20.34
C LEU A 215 -6.54 17.82 -18.86
N TYR A 216 -6.78 19.06 -18.44
CA TYR A 216 -7.23 19.39 -17.10
C TYR A 216 -7.91 20.76 -17.13
N GLN A 217 -8.97 20.90 -16.35
CA GLN A 217 -9.61 22.19 -16.08
C GLN A 217 -10.10 22.21 -14.63
N SER A 218 -10.10 23.39 -14.01
CA SER A 218 -10.81 23.59 -12.74
C SER A 218 -12.32 23.34 -12.89
N PRO A 219 -13.04 23.00 -11.81
CA PRO A 219 -14.50 22.87 -11.84
C PRO A 219 -15.20 24.14 -12.33
N SER A 220 -16.48 24.05 -12.71
CA SER A 220 -17.27 25.24 -13.10
C SER A 220 -17.45 26.23 -11.96
N THR A 221 -17.57 25.76 -10.72
CA THR A 221 -17.69 26.56 -9.50
C THR A 221 -16.43 26.44 -8.64
N GLY A 222 -15.97 27.53 -8.01
CA GLY A 222 -14.74 27.51 -7.19
C GLY A 222 -13.42 27.58 -7.98
N GLY A 223 -12.29 27.48 -7.30
CA GLY A 223 -10.95 27.47 -7.90
C GLY A 223 -10.37 26.05 -8.07
N PHE A 224 -9.10 25.96 -8.48
CA PHE A 224 -8.39 24.68 -8.55
C PHE A 224 -7.91 24.13 -7.21
N LEU A 225 -7.86 24.96 -6.16
CA LEU A 225 -7.23 24.65 -4.89
C LEU A 225 -8.12 25.05 -3.71
N SER A 226 -8.17 24.19 -2.71
CA SER A 226 -8.56 24.56 -1.35
C SER A 226 -7.54 24.06 -0.32
N ALA A 227 -7.53 24.71 0.84
CA ALA A 227 -6.63 24.38 1.95
C ALA A 227 -7.46 24.23 3.23
N SER A 228 -7.22 23.17 3.99
CA SER A 228 -7.98 22.85 5.18
C SER A 228 -7.10 22.62 6.40
N LYS A 229 -7.59 23.01 7.56
CA LYS A 229 -7.06 22.57 8.86
C LYS A 229 -7.84 21.34 9.27
N THR A 230 -7.16 20.22 9.44
CA THR A 230 -7.80 18.96 9.80
C THR A 230 -7.06 18.19 10.88
N PHE A 231 -7.77 17.24 11.48
CA PHE A 231 -7.24 16.20 12.35
C PHE A 231 -7.69 14.85 11.81
N LEU A 232 -6.72 13.99 11.47
CA LEU A 232 -6.99 12.59 11.16
C LEU A 232 -7.14 11.80 12.46
N ASP A 233 -8.33 11.24 12.68
CA ASP A 233 -8.60 10.30 13.75
C ASP A 233 -8.46 8.88 13.20
N VAL A 234 -7.32 8.23 13.48
CA VAL A 234 -6.93 6.94 12.89
C VAL A 234 -6.95 5.86 13.96
N HIS A 235 -7.72 4.80 13.72
CA HIS A 235 -7.76 3.60 14.56
C HIS A 235 -7.25 2.42 13.75
N GLU A 236 -6.16 1.82 14.20
CA GLU A 236 -5.58 0.62 13.61
C GLU A 236 -6.16 -0.64 14.27
N HIS A 237 -6.44 -1.64 13.45
CA HIS A 237 -7.03 -2.91 13.83
C HIS A 237 -6.39 -4.07 13.05
N GLN A 238 -5.20 -4.51 13.47
CA GLN A 238 -4.44 -5.61 12.86
C GLN A 238 -4.25 -5.43 11.34
N GLY A 239 -3.73 -4.28 10.92
CA GLY A 239 -3.51 -3.92 9.51
C GLY A 239 -4.74 -3.38 8.78
N SER A 240 -5.90 -3.31 9.42
CA SER A 240 -7.08 -2.56 8.93
C SER A 240 -7.14 -1.16 9.57
N PHE A 241 -7.62 -0.15 8.85
CA PHE A 241 -7.65 1.23 9.35
C PHE A 241 -9.06 1.86 9.25
N ASP A 242 -9.56 2.38 10.37
CA ASP A 242 -10.72 3.31 10.40
C ASP A 242 -10.17 4.73 10.52
N ILE A 243 -10.23 5.46 9.40
CA ILE A 243 -9.70 6.83 9.28
C ILE A 243 -10.87 7.80 9.17
N LYS A 244 -10.92 8.78 10.06
CA LYS A 244 -11.90 9.86 10.02
C LYS A 244 -11.21 11.21 9.89
N ASP A 245 -11.51 11.89 8.80
CA ASP A 245 -11.01 13.22 8.51
C ASP A 245 -11.90 14.30 9.18
N LYS A 246 -11.42 14.89 10.28
CA LYS A 246 -12.16 15.90 11.07
C LYS A 246 -11.74 17.31 10.68
N VAL A 247 -12.39 17.83 9.64
CA VAL A 247 -12.16 19.18 9.12
C VAL A 247 -12.64 20.25 10.11
N LYS A 248 -11.75 21.18 10.47
CA LYS A 248 -12.09 22.33 11.32
C LYS A 248 -12.39 23.59 10.52
N VAL A 249 -11.56 23.85 9.50
CA VAL A 249 -11.65 25.04 8.65
C VAL A 249 -11.27 24.64 7.24
N THR A 250 -12.00 25.16 6.25
CA THR A 250 -11.67 25.06 4.83
C THR A 250 -11.62 26.46 4.23
N CYS A 251 -10.53 26.79 3.54
CA CYS A 251 -10.40 27.97 2.70
C CYS A 251 -10.55 27.51 1.25
N SER A 252 -11.67 27.85 0.61
CA SER A 252 -12.13 27.31 -0.68
C SER A 252 -12.16 28.33 -1.81
N LYS A 253 -12.05 29.62 -1.49
CA LYS A 253 -12.12 30.73 -2.45
C LYS A 253 -10.71 31.19 -2.82
N ALA A 254 -9.93 30.27 -3.39
CA ALA A 254 -8.61 30.60 -3.90
C ALA A 254 -8.69 31.70 -4.97
N ARG A 255 -7.75 32.64 -4.91
CA ARG A 255 -7.56 33.70 -5.90
C ARG A 255 -6.10 33.73 -6.33
N LEU A 256 -5.88 33.81 -7.63
CA LEU A 256 -4.55 34.05 -8.17
C LEU A 256 -4.29 35.56 -8.27
N LEU A 257 -3.08 35.97 -7.89
CA LEU A 257 -2.68 37.37 -7.81
C LEU A 257 -1.61 37.72 -8.83
N THR A 258 -0.55 36.91 -8.84
CA THR A 258 0.65 37.19 -9.64
C THR A 258 1.23 35.92 -10.21
N GLN A 259 2.05 36.09 -11.24
CA GLN A 259 2.79 35.00 -11.85
C GLN A 259 4.22 35.43 -12.16
N ALA A 260 5.10 34.46 -12.35
CA ALA A 260 6.41 34.63 -12.93
C ALA A 260 6.70 33.47 -13.89
N VAL A 261 7.29 33.78 -15.04
CA VAL A 261 7.76 32.79 -16.01
C VAL A 261 9.26 32.95 -16.18
N VAL A 262 10.01 31.89 -15.97
CA VAL A 262 11.47 31.87 -16.14
C VAL A 262 11.85 30.63 -16.93
N GLY A 263 12.34 30.83 -18.15
CA GLY A 263 12.48 29.73 -19.11
C GLY A 263 11.12 29.10 -19.39
N ASP A 264 11.05 27.78 -19.23
CA ASP A 264 9.82 27.00 -19.38
C ASP A 264 9.10 26.73 -18.05
N ASN A 265 9.52 27.37 -16.95
CA ASN A 265 8.90 27.20 -15.64
C ASN A 265 7.96 28.35 -15.30
N LEU A 266 6.81 28.02 -14.72
CA LEU A 266 5.77 28.95 -14.29
C LEU A 266 5.60 28.86 -12.78
N ALA A 267 5.63 30.01 -12.10
CA ALA A 267 5.21 30.14 -10.71
C ALA A 267 3.96 31.01 -10.63
N LEU A 268 2.94 30.54 -9.92
CA LEU A 268 1.70 31.27 -9.63
C LEU A 268 1.61 31.54 -8.12
N ARG A 269 1.26 32.76 -7.73
CA ARG A 269 1.02 33.13 -6.32
C ARG A 269 -0.41 33.57 -6.12
N GLY A 270 -1.00 33.12 -5.02
CA GLY A 270 -2.38 33.40 -4.68
C GLY A 270 -2.65 33.45 -3.18
N ASP A 271 -3.88 33.80 -2.86
CA ASP A 271 -4.45 33.84 -1.51
C ASP A 271 -5.87 33.26 -1.49
N PHE A 272 -6.53 33.35 -0.34
CA PHE A 272 -7.91 32.88 -0.16
C PHE A 272 -8.81 34.03 0.28
N GLU A 273 -9.91 34.26 -0.43
CA GLU A 273 -10.90 35.32 -0.16
C GLU A 273 -12.02 34.89 0.80
N ASP A 274 -11.87 33.73 1.44
CA ASP A 274 -12.79 33.21 2.45
C ASP A 274 -12.95 34.21 3.62
N ALA A 275 -14.18 34.32 4.16
CA ALA A 275 -14.51 35.30 5.19
C ALA A 275 -14.00 34.89 6.58
N GLU A 276 -13.77 33.59 6.73
CA GLU A 276 -13.27 32.87 7.88
C GLU A 276 -11.95 33.49 8.35
N ALA A 277 -11.88 33.85 9.64
CA ALA A 277 -10.73 34.54 10.20
C ALA A 277 -9.41 33.76 10.01
N ASP A 278 -9.49 32.43 10.05
CA ASP A 278 -8.36 31.54 9.88
C ASP A 278 -7.77 31.53 8.46
N CYS A 279 -8.55 31.93 7.45
CA CYS A 279 -8.11 32.02 6.06
C CYS A 279 -7.37 33.34 5.77
N LYS A 280 -7.52 34.35 6.64
CA LYS A 280 -6.90 35.65 6.45
C LYS A 280 -5.37 35.52 6.52
N GLY A 281 -4.70 35.96 5.45
CA GLY A 281 -3.24 35.90 5.35
C GLY A 281 -2.68 34.53 4.96
N LEU A 282 -3.55 33.53 4.72
CA LEU A 282 -3.15 32.30 4.07
C LEU A 282 -2.83 32.59 2.60
N THR A 283 -1.63 32.22 2.17
CA THR A 283 -1.18 32.35 0.78
C THR A 283 -0.63 31.03 0.28
N PHE A 284 -0.65 30.84 -1.03
CA PHE A 284 -0.05 29.70 -1.69
C PHE A 284 0.84 30.12 -2.86
N GLU A 285 1.81 29.26 -3.17
CA GLU A 285 2.61 29.32 -4.39
C GLU A 285 2.50 27.97 -5.11
N ALA A 286 2.20 28.00 -6.40
CA ALA A 286 2.16 26.83 -7.28
C ALA A 286 3.29 26.91 -8.31
N HIS A 287 4.16 25.91 -8.30
CA HIS A 287 5.29 25.71 -9.20
C HIS A 287 4.91 24.72 -10.29
N ILE A 288 5.03 25.12 -11.54
CA ILE A 288 4.55 24.36 -12.70
C ILE A 288 5.67 24.24 -13.72
N CYS A 289 5.99 23.00 -14.09
CA CYS A 289 7.10 22.66 -14.98
C CYS A 289 6.81 21.35 -15.72
N GLN A 290 7.63 21.04 -16.71
CA GLN A 290 7.62 19.76 -17.41
C GLN A 290 8.87 18.94 -17.06
N PRO A 291 8.81 17.99 -16.10
CA PRO A 291 9.99 17.20 -15.72
C PRO A 291 10.48 16.27 -16.85
N ILE A 292 9.56 15.70 -17.64
CA ILE A 292 9.84 14.85 -18.80
C ILE A 292 8.76 15.03 -19.86
N SER A 293 9.00 14.58 -21.10
CA SER A 293 8.03 14.68 -22.20
C SER A 293 6.66 14.09 -21.80
N GLY A 294 5.58 14.84 -21.98
CA GLY A 294 4.21 14.39 -21.69
C GLY A 294 3.79 14.44 -20.23
N HIS A 295 4.61 14.98 -19.32
CA HIS A 295 4.27 15.15 -17.90
C HIS A 295 4.29 16.62 -17.52
N LEU A 296 3.14 17.21 -17.18
CA LEU A 296 3.11 18.53 -16.54
C LEU A 296 3.01 18.33 -15.03
N GLN A 297 4.01 18.79 -14.26
CA GLN A 297 4.00 18.72 -12.81
C GLN A 297 3.48 20.04 -12.22
N VAL A 298 2.70 19.93 -11.15
CA VAL A 298 2.21 21.03 -10.33
C VAL A 298 2.59 20.74 -8.88
N HIS A 299 3.44 21.57 -8.29
CA HIS A 299 3.79 21.52 -6.88
C HIS A 299 3.18 22.74 -6.17
N VAL A 300 2.48 22.52 -5.06
CA VAL A 300 1.83 23.60 -4.30
C VAL A 300 2.33 23.60 -2.87
N VAL A 301 2.64 24.79 -2.37
CA VAL A 301 3.00 25.05 -0.98
C VAL A 301 2.17 26.20 -0.42
N THR A 302 1.78 26.09 0.86
CA THR A 302 1.15 27.19 1.60
C THR A 302 2.12 27.81 2.60
N ASN A 303 1.89 29.05 3.00
CA ASN A 303 2.71 29.73 4.00
C ASN A 303 2.41 29.32 5.46
N ASN A 304 1.49 28.38 5.69
CA ASN A 304 1.01 28.04 7.03
C ASN A 304 0.76 26.53 7.15
N SER A 305 1.68 25.84 7.82
CA SER A 305 1.63 24.39 8.04
C SER A 305 0.44 23.89 8.87
N LYS A 306 -0.32 24.79 9.52
CA LYS A 306 -1.57 24.40 10.19
C LYS A 306 -2.65 23.97 9.20
N PHE A 307 -2.54 24.37 7.94
CA PHE A 307 -3.36 23.87 6.84
C PHE A 307 -2.71 22.60 6.29
N ASN A 308 -2.96 21.50 6.99
CA ASN A 308 -2.34 20.18 6.79
C ASN A 308 -3.16 19.26 5.86
N ARG A 309 -4.07 19.82 5.08
CA ARG A 309 -4.72 19.12 3.96
C ARG A 309 -4.94 20.08 2.81
N LEU A 310 -4.36 19.78 1.65
CA LEU A 310 -4.61 20.51 0.40
C LEU A 310 -5.55 19.67 -0.48
N THR A 311 -6.50 20.32 -1.15
CA THR A 311 -7.37 19.65 -2.12
C THR A 311 -7.14 20.22 -3.50
N TRP A 312 -6.81 19.35 -4.45
CA TRP A 312 -6.74 19.69 -5.86
C TRP A 312 -8.05 19.32 -6.55
N HIS A 313 -8.73 20.33 -7.10
CA HIS A 313 -10.05 20.19 -7.72
C HIS A 313 -9.92 20.08 -9.24
N ALA A 314 -10.47 19.02 -9.83
CA ALA A 314 -10.52 18.82 -11.28
C ALA A 314 -11.98 18.77 -11.76
N GLY A 315 -12.34 19.55 -12.78
CA GLY A 315 -13.66 19.46 -13.42
C GLY A 315 -13.85 18.11 -14.10
N SER A 316 -15.03 17.51 -13.94
CA SER A 316 -15.36 16.19 -14.47
C SER A 316 -16.83 16.14 -14.86
N ALA A 317 -17.17 15.53 -15.99
CA ALA A 317 -18.57 15.42 -16.39
C ALA A 317 -19.32 14.34 -15.58
N ALA A 318 -20.64 14.44 -15.49
CA ALA A 318 -21.45 13.49 -14.72
C ALA A 318 -21.45 12.08 -15.31
N ASP A 319 -21.23 11.96 -16.62
CA ASP A 319 -21.13 10.71 -17.39
C ASP A 319 -19.68 10.25 -17.62
N GLU A 320 -18.70 10.97 -17.06
CA GLU A 320 -17.31 10.58 -17.13
C GLU A 320 -17.06 9.33 -16.28
N ARG A 321 -16.36 8.36 -16.88
CA ARG A 321 -15.98 7.09 -16.27
C ARG A 321 -14.53 7.15 -15.85
N ILE A 322 -14.25 6.73 -14.61
CA ILE A 322 -12.96 6.88 -13.94
C ILE A 322 -12.44 5.48 -13.60
N TYR A 323 -11.15 5.23 -13.85
CA TYR A 323 -10.48 3.95 -13.60
C TYR A 323 -9.11 4.18 -12.96
N GLY A 324 -8.59 3.19 -12.24
CA GLY A 324 -7.27 3.23 -11.60
C GLY A 324 -7.36 3.11 -10.09
N MET A 325 -6.67 3.99 -9.39
CA MET A 325 -6.52 4.04 -7.93
C MET A 325 -5.73 2.87 -7.32
N GLY A 326 -4.89 2.19 -8.12
CA GLY A 326 -4.20 0.97 -7.72
C GLY A 326 -5.02 -0.28 -8.05
N GLU A 327 -4.98 -1.27 -7.18
CA GLU A 327 -5.80 -2.49 -7.26
C GLU A 327 -7.12 -2.21 -6.53
N GLN A 328 -8.25 -2.38 -7.22
CA GLN A 328 -9.56 -2.01 -6.69
C GLN A 328 -10.53 -3.15 -6.93
N PHE A 329 -11.38 -3.43 -5.95
CA PHE A 329 -12.32 -4.56 -6.01
C PHE A 329 -13.76 -4.06 -5.92
N PRO A 330 -14.23 -3.29 -6.93
CA PRO A 330 -15.58 -2.75 -6.91
C PRO A 330 -16.63 -3.84 -7.11
N HIS A 331 -17.77 -3.69 -6.46
CA HIS A 331 -18.81 -4.72 -6.37
C HIS A 331 -19.69 -4.83 -7.61
N ASP A 332 -19.70 -3.84 -8.50
CA ASP A 332 -20.62 -3.77 -9.63
C ASP A 332 -20.00 -3.28 -10.94
N SER A 333 -18.98 -2.42 -10.90
CA SER A 333 -18.35 -1.83 -12.08
C SER A 333 -16.94 -1.32 -11.77
N LEU A 334 -16.01 -1.48 -12.73
CA LEU A 334 -14.69 -0.84 -12.68
C LEU A 334 -14.73 0.69 -12.71
N ASN A 335 -15.88 1.29 -13.05
CA ASN A 335 -16.03 2.74 -13.05
C ASN A 335 -16.12 3.27 -11.60
N LEU A 336 -15.14 4.06 -11.19
CA LEU A 336 -15.04 4.62 -9.84
C LEU A 336 -15.85 5.92 -9.65
N LYS A 337 -16.48 6.47 -10.69
CA LYS A 337 -17.36 7.65 -10.55
C LYS A 337 -18.47 7.36 -9.54
N GLY A 338 -18.73 8.31 -8.64
CA GLY A 338 -19.69 8.15 -7.55
C GLY A 338 -19.11 7.54 -6.27
N ARG A 339 -17.80 7.26 -6.20
CA ARG A 339 -17.13 6.67 -5.03
C ARG A 339 -16.09 7.63 -4.44
N SER A 340 -15.85 7.52 -3.14
CA SER A 340 -14.64 8.09 -2.51
C SER A 340 -13.65 6.96 -2.24
N ILE A 341 -12.41 7.12 -2.68
CA ILE A 341 -11.37 6.09 -2.61
C ILE A 341 -10.20 6.60 -1.74
N PRO A 342 -9.99 6.04 -0.54
CA PRO A 342 -8.82 6.34 0.27
C PRO A 342 -7.56 5.72 -0.37
N VAL A 343 -6.46 6.45 -0.31
CA VAL A 343 -5.15 6.04 -0.82
C VAL A 343 -4.32 5.57 0.35
N ILE A 344 -4.55 4.32 0.74
CA ILE A 344 -3.86 3.65 1.83
C ILE A 344 -3.76 2.15 1.53
N ALA A 345 -2.55 1.61 1.59
CA ALA A 345 -2.33 0.16 1.55
C ALA A 345 -2.75 -0.44 2.89
N GLN A 346 -3.72 -1.33 2.92
CA GLN A 346 -4.20 -1.97 4.16
C GLN A 346 -4.68 -3.39 3.88
N GLU A 347 -5.07 -4.12 4.93
CA GLU A 347 -5.71 -5.42 4.74
C GLU A 347 -6.93 -5.28 3.80
N GLY A 348 -7.02 -6.17 2.81
CA GLY A 348 -8.05 -6.15 1.77
C GLY A 348 -9.46 -6.36 2.31
N GLY A 349 -9.57 -7.00 3.48
CA GLY A 349 -10.80 -7.22 4.22
C GLY A 349 -11.48 -8.55 3.87
N VAL A 350 -12.12 -9.17 4.86
CA VAL A 350 -12.83 -10.45 4.70
C VAL A 350 -14.32 -10.23 4.48
N GLY A 351 -14.79 -10.59 3.30
CA GLY A 351 -16.17 -10.45 2.84
C GLY A 351 -16.50 -9.07 2.27
N ARG A 352 -15.75 -8.01 2.60
CA ARG A 352 -15.75 -6.69 1.93
C ARG A 352 -17.13 -6.03 1.74
N GLY A 353 -18.06 -6.29 2.66
CA GLY A 353 -19.44 -5.80 2.62
C GLY A 353 -20.49 -6.88 2.36
N HIS A 354 -20.08 -8.13 2.14
CA HIS A 354 -20.99 -9.26 1.93
C HIS A 354 -21.78 -9.58 3.21
N LEU A 355 -23.12 -9.56 3.12
CA LEU A 355 -24.00 -9.99 4.21
C LEU A 355 -24.29 -11.49 4.11
N PRO A 356 -24.22 -12.26 5.22
CA PRO A 356 -23.97 -11.83 6.60
C PRO A 356 -22.49 -11.88 7.04
N ILE A 357 -21.54 -12.12 6.12
CA ILE A 357 -20.12 -12.37 6.45
C ILE A 357 -19.47 -11.18 7.15
N SER A 358 -19.52 -9.98 6.56
CA SER A 358 -18.79 -8.82 7.07
C SER A 358 -19.21 -8.39 8.48
N PRO A 359 -20.51 -8.33 8.84
CA PRO A 359 -20.91 -8.10 10.23
C PRO A 359 -20.38 -9.15 11.21
N ALA A 360 -20.36 -10.43 10.82
CA ALA A 360 -19.86 -11.49 11.67
C ALA A 360 -18.34 -11.40 11.90
N VAL A 361 -17.58 -11.08 10.84
CA VAL A 361 -16.14 -10.82 10.94
C VAL A 361 -15.88 -9.62 11.86
N ASN A 362 -16.55 -8.49 11.65
CA ASN A 362 -16.36 -7.30 12.46
C ASN A 362 -16.77 -7.47 13.93
N ALA A 363 -17.67 -8.41 14.25
CA ALA A 363 -18.05 -8.72 15.62
C ALA A 363 -16.92 -9.41 16.41
N VAL A 364 -16.01 -10.10 15.74
CA VAL A 364 -14.88 -10.82 16.36
C VAL A 364 -13.53 -10.15 16.14
N SER A 365 -13.37 -9.42 15.03
CA SER A 365 -12.20 -8.64 14.67
C SER A 365 -12.65 -7.37 13.98
N LYS A 366 -12.82 -6.30 14.77
CA LYS A 366 -13.35 -5.02 14.31
C LYS A 366 -12.47 -4.46 13.18
N GLY A 367 -13.08 -4.10 12.04
CA GLY A 367 -12.37 -3.51 10.90
C GLY A 367 -11.90 -4.54 9.87
N SER A 368 -11.64 -5.78 10.28
CA SER A 368 -11.08 -6.82 9.40
C SER A 368 -12.03 -7.28 8.29
N ALA A 369 -13.31 -6.90 8.31
CA ALA A 369 -14.20 -7.20 7.19
C ALA A 369 -13.92 -6.35 5.94
N GLY A 370 -13.25 -5.20 6.10
CA GLY A 370 -13.03 -4.22 5.05
C GLY A 370 -14.29 -3.73 4.36
N THR A 371 -14.10 -3.10 3.21
CA THR A 371 -15.15 -2.52 2.37
C THR A 371 -14.78 -2.68 0.90
N GLU A 372 -15.61 -2.19 0.00
CA GLU A 372 -15.28 -2.14 -1.43
C GLU A 372 -13.96 -1.41 -1.72
N ALA A 373 -13.60 -0.44 -0.87
CA ALA A 373 -12.44 0.44 -1.06
C ALA A 373 -11.16 -0.01 -0.34
N THR A 374 -11.20 -1.11 0.42
CA THR A 374 -9.99 -1.62 1.10
C THR A 374 -9.10 -2.38 0.12
N THR A 375 -7.80 -2.12 0.11
CA THR A 375 -6.86 -2.71 -0.86
C THR A 375 -5.45 -2.81 -0.28
N TYR A 376 -4.72 -3.85 -0.70
CA TYR A 376 -3.31 -4.01 -0.42
C TYR A 376 -2.43 -3.07 -1.28
N PHE A 377 -2.90 -2.71 -2.48
CA PHE A 377 -2.16 -1.93 -3.46
C PHE A 377 -2.87 -0.62 -3.78
N ALA A 378 -2.57 0.43 -3.03
CA ALA A 378 -3.11 1.78 -3.26
C ALA A 378 -2.18 2.62 -4.14
N SER A 379 -2.71 3.29 -5.16
CA SER A 379 -1.93 4.25 -5.96
C SER A 379 -2.78 5.46 -6.34
N PRO A 380 -2.39 6.71 -6.02
CA PRO A 380 -3.18 7.91 -6.30
C PRO A 380 -3.08 8.33 -7.78
N HIS A 381 -3.45 7.44 -8.70
CA HIS A 381 -3.50 7.68 -10.14
C HIS A 381 -4.84 7.25 -10.69
N PHE A 382 -5.48 8.09 -11.50
CA PHE A 382 -6.64 7.69 -12.27
C PHE A 382 -6.52 8.13 -13.72
N LEU A 383 -7.28 7.46 -14.57
CA LEU A 383 -7.54 7.88 -15.94
C LEU A 383 -9.02 7.80 -16.26
N THR A 384 -9.48 8.59 -17.23
CA THR A 384 -10.90 8.63 -17.62
C THR A 384 -11.11 8.23 -19.08
N ASN A 385 -12.36 7.95 -19.46
CA ASN A 385 -12.72 7.71 -20.86
C ASN A 385 -12.54 8.93 -21.79
N ASN A 386 -12.27 10.11 -21.23
CA ASN A 386 -11.94 11.33 -21.98
C ASN A 386 -10.42 11.52 -22.16
N LEU A 387 -9.61 10.53 -21.75
CA LEU A 387 -8.15 10.58 -21.77
C LEU A 387 -7.55 11.69 -20.88
N THR A 388 -8.25 12.00 -19.79
CA THR A 388 -7.73 12.74 -18.64
C THR A 388 -6.98 11.74 -17.77
N SER A 389 -5.75 12.07 -17.35
CA SER A 389 -4.96 11.21 -16.46
C SER A 389 -4.14 12.07 -15.49
N LEU A 390 -4.44 11.94 -14.21
CA LEU A 390 -3.82 12.69 -13.13
C LEU A 390 -3.29 11.73 -12.07
N PHE A 391 -2.19 12.10 -11.44
CA PHE A 391 -1.74 11.42 -10.23
C PHE A 391 -1.08 12.38 -9.24
N VAL A 392 -1.06 11.97 -7.98
CA VAL A 392 -0.32 12.64 -6.89
C VAL A 392 0.97 11.85 -6.61
N GLU A 393 2.09 12.56 -6.41
CA GLU A 393 3.39 11.96 -6.10
C GLU A 393 3.59 11.69 -4.61
N ASP A 394 2.86 12.40 -3.76
CA ASP A 394 2.90 12.23 -2.31
C ASP A 394 2.53 10.80 -1.89
N THR A 395 3.07 10.41 -0.74
CA THR A 395 2.88 9.08 -0.12
C THR A 395 2.19 9.16 1.23
N VAL A 396 1.77 10.36 1.65
CA VAL A 396 0.91 10.51 2.83
C VAL A 396 -0.50 9.96 2.53
N TYR A 397 -1.35 9.87 3.55
CA TYR A 397 -2.77 9.59 3.34
C TYR A 397 -3.38 10.61 2.37
N ALA A 398 -4.14 10.10 1.41
CA ALA A 398 -4.93 10.91 0.50
C ALA A 398 -6.30 10.25 0.30
N GLU A 399 -7.27 11.01 -0.16
CA GLU A 399 -8.59 10.52 -0.51
C GLU A 399 -9.03 11.18 -1.81
N PHE A 400 -9.42 10.37 -2.78
CA PHE A 400 -9.92 10.85 -4.07
C PHE A 400 -11.43 10.68 -4.07
N ASP A 401 -12.13 11.80 -3.96
CA ASP A 401 -13.59 11.86 -3.96
C ASP A 401 -14.11 12.07 -5.39
N PHE A 402 -14.68 11.00 -5.95
CA PHE A 402 -15.37 10.99 -7.24
C PHE A 402 -16.89 11.05 -7.09
N THR A 403 -17.42 11.29 -5.89
CA THR A 403 -18.87 11.39 -5.64
C THR A 403 -19.52 12.62 -6.30
N PRO A 404 -18.85 13.79 -6.41
CA PRO A 404 -19.47 14.93 -7.08
C PRO A 404 -19.68 14.67 -8.58
N LYS A 405 -20.78 15.19 -9.10
CA LYS A 405 -21.15 14.97 -10.51
C LYS A 405 -20.29 15.78 -11.47
N ASP A 406 -19.92 17.00 -11.09
CA ASP A 406 -19.29 18.01 -11.94
C ASP A 406 -17.77 18.19 -11.70
N HIS A 407 -17.22 17.48 -10.72
CA HIS A 407 -15.79 17.55 -10.38
C HIS A 407 -15.28 16.31 -9.65
N ILE A 408 -13.97 16.29 -9.43
CA ILE A 408 -13.19 15.32 -8.67
C ILE A 408 -12.37 16.11 -7.65
N ASP A 409 -12.36 15.66 -6.41
CA ASP A 409 -11.56 16.24 -5.33
C ASP A 409 -10.46 15.27 -4.91
N MET A 410 -9.21 15.75 -4.95
CA MET A 410 -8.05 14.98 -4.50
C MET A 410 -7.54 15.59 -3.19
N HIS A 411 -7.99 15.04 -2.07
CA HIS A 411 -7.57 15.46 -0.73
C HIS A 411 -6.22 14.84 -0.39
N VAL A 412 -5.20 15.66 -0.14
CA VAL A 412 -3.84 15.21 0.23
C VAL A 412 -3.53 15.72 1.64
N HIS A 413 -3.29 14.82 2.59
CA HIS A 413 -3.03 15.15 3.99
C HIS A 413 -1.57 15.56 4.24
N ASN A 414 -1.20 16.68 3.62
CA ASN A 414 0.10 17.29 3.78
C ASN A 414 -0.05 18.82 3.60
N THR A 415 0.98 19.55 4.01
CA THR A 415 1.08 21.01 3.91
C THR A 415 1.51 21.49 2.52
N THR A 416 2.00 20.55 1.72
CA THR A 416 2.35 20.67 0.31
C THR A 416 1.76 19.50 -0.45
N PHE A 417 1.60 19.61 -1.77
CA PHE A 417 1.38 18.44 -2.61
C PHE A 417 2.10 18.60 -3.95
N THR A 418 2.41 17.47 -4.58
CA THR A 418 2.92 17.42 -5.95
C THR A 418 2.05 16.51 -6.78
N GLY A 419 1.45 17.03 -7.84
CA GLY A 419 0.63 16.26 -8.79
C GLY A 419 1.15 16.37 -10.22
N ARG A 420 0.76 15.44 -11.08
CA ARG A 420 1.02 15.52 -12.52
C ARG A 420 -0.23 15.35 -13.36
N ILE A 421 -0.26 16.07 -14.47
CA ILE A 421 -1.21 15.91 -15.57
C ILE A 421 -0.46 15.25 -16.72
N LEU A 422 -0.99 14.13 -17.22
CA LEU A 422 -0.38 13.37 -18.30
C LEU A 422 -1.00 13.70 -19.65
N HIS A 423 -0.13 13.80 -20.66
CA HIS A 423 -0.53 13.85 -22.06
C HIS A 423 -0.30 12.49 -22.72
N GLY A 424 -1.34 11.98 -23.37
CA GLY A 424 -1.31 10.77 -24.20
C GLY A 424 -2.57 10.71 -25.07
N LYS A 425 -2.47 10.09 -26.25
CA LYS A 425 -3.54 10.02 -27.26
C LYS A 425 -4.39 8.75 -27.17
N SER A 426 -4.03 7.84 -26.27
CA SER A 426 -4.75 6.60 -26.00
C SER A 426 -4.57 6.18 -24.54
N PRO A 427 -5.42 5.28 -24.00
CA PRO A 427 -5.21 4.74 -22.66
C PRO A 427 -3.84 4.06 -22.52
N LEU A 428 -3.36 3.37 -23.57
CA LEU A 428 -2.04 2.76 -23.60
C LEU A 428 -0.93 3.80 -23.42
N GLU A 429 -0.94 4.90 -24.18
CA GLU A 429 0.06 5.96 -24.03
C GLU A 429 0.02 6.59 -22.63
N LEU A 430 -1.16 6.76 -22.03
CA LEU A 430 -1.29 7.29 -20.67
C LEU A 430 -0.70 6.34 -19.63
N ILE A 431 -0.89 5.03 -19.80
CA ILE A 431 -0.27 4.00 -18.95
C ILE A 431 1.25 3.97 -19.16
N GLU A 432 1.73 4.10 -20.41
CA GLU A 432 3.16 4.20 -20.70
C GLU A 432 3.79 5.42 -19.99
N ARG A 433 3.12 6.57 -20.03
CA ARG A 433 3.54 7.80 -19.32
C ARG A 433 3.50 7.61 -17.80
N PHE A 434 2.42 7.07 -17.26
CA PHE A 434 2.35 6.81 -15.83
C PHE A 434 3.49 5.88 -15.38
N THR A 435 3.79 4.84 -16.16
CA THR A 435 4.90 3.91 -15.87
C THR A 435 6.30 4.50 -16.11
N ASP A 436 6.45 5.58 -16.90
CA ASP A 436 7.70 6.37 -16.93
C ASP A 436 7.99 6.94 -15.52
N PHE A 437 6.95 7.24 -14.74
CA PHE A 437 7.08 7.63 -13.33
C PHE A 437 7.09 6.41 -12.40
N ALA A 438 6.04 5.58 -12.41
CA ALA A 438 5.84 4.49 -11.44
C ALA A 438 6.93 3.40 -11.51
N GLY A 439 7.55 3.23 -12.69
CA GLY A 439 8.44 2.13 -13.02
C GLY A 439 7.72 1.04 -13.81
N ARG A 440 8.51 0.22 -14.53
CA ARG A 440 8.01 -0.93 -15.31
C ARG A 440 8.58 -2.21 -14.73
N MET A 441 7.70 -3.17 -14.45
CA MET A 441 8.10 -4.49 -14.00
C MET A 441 8.91 -5.20 -15.11
N PRO A 442 10.00 -5.90 -14.76
CA PRO A 442 10.71 -6.73 -15.72
C PRO A 442 9.88 -7.95 -16.12
N THR A 443 10.23 -8.59 -17.24
CA THR A 443 9.64 -9.88 -17.61
C THR A 443 9.89 -10.91 -16.50
N PRO A 444 8.88 -11.72 -16.11
CA PRO A 444 9.08 -12.83 -15.18
C PRO A 444 10.11 -13.84 -15.70
N PRO A 445 10.77 -14.63 -14.83
CA PRO A 445 11.66 -15.70 -15.26
C PRO A 445 10.97 -16.67 -16.22
N SER A 446 11.64 -17.06 -17.31
CA SER A 446 11.01 -17.88 -18.36
C SER A 446 10.37 -19.18 -17.85
N TRP A 447 10.94 -19.77 -16.79
CA TRP A 447 10.47 -21.04 -16.21
C TRP A 447 9.05 -20.93 -15.63
N THR A 448 8.56 -19.73 -15.34
CA THR A 448 7.19 -19.54 -14.85
C THR A 448 6.15 -19.87 -15.93
N GLY A 449 6.55 -19.95 -17.20
CA GLY A 449 5.71 -20.41 -18.31
C GLY A 449 5.70 -21.93 -18.51
N ASP A 450 6.53 -22.69 -17.77
CA ASP A 450 6.68 -24.15 -17.97
C ASP A 450 5.56 -24.98 -17.30
N GLY A 451 4.57 -24.33 -16.65
CA GLY A 451 3.45 -25.00 -15.98
C GLY A 451 2.98 -24.30 -14.71
N ALA A 452 2.19 -25.01 -13.90
CA ALA A 452 1.64 -24.47 -12.65
C ALA A 452 2.70 -24.33 -11.55
N ILE A 453 2.52 -23.35 -10.67
CA ILE A 453 3.18 -23.31 -9.36
C ILE A 453 2.22 -23.89 -8.33
N VAL A 454 2.54 -25.07 -7.80
CA VAL A 454 1.66 -25.80 -6.89
C VAL A 454 2.00 -25.45 -5.44
N ALA A 455 1.02 -24.98 -4.68
CA ALA A 455 1.16 -24.65 -3.26
C ALA A 455 1.09 -25.91 -2.38
N LEU A 456 2.19 -26.29 -1.74
CA LEU A 456 2.30 -27.50 -0.89
C LEU A 456 2.96 -27.17 0.46
N ALA A 457 2.16 -26.68 1.39
CA ALA A 457 2.52 -26.43 2.80
C ALA A 457 2.31 -27.68 3.67
N ARG A 458 3.03 -28.75 3.37
CA ARG A 458 2.80 -30.10 3.93
C ARG A 458 4.11 -30.81 4.26
N PRO A 459 4.09 -31.93 5.01
CA PRO A 459 5.25 -32.79 5.16
C PRO A 459 5.91 -33.13 3.80
N LEU A 460 7.25 -33.10 3.75
CA LEU A 460 8.00 -33.18 2.48
C LEU A 460 7.73 -34.48 1.69
N THR A 461 7.51 -35.59 2.38
CA THR A 461 7.18 -36.88 1.77
C THR A 461 5.82 -36.85 1.08
N GLN A 462 4.81 -36.26 1.73
CA GLN A 462 3.47 -36.07 1.15
C GLN A 462 3.53 -35.10 -0.04
N SER A 463 4.27 -34.00 0.09
CA SER A 463 4.49 -33.06 -1.02
C SER A 463 5.11 -33.76 -2.24
N THR A 464 6.14 -34.58 -2.02
CA THR A 464 6.79 -35.35 -3.09
C THR A 464 5.82 -36.32 -3.76
N ALA A 465 4.99 -37.03 -2.99
CA ALA A 465 3.99 -37.95 -3.53
C ALA A 465 2.93 -37.25 -4.38
N ILE A 466 2.46 -36.07 -3.95
CA ILE A 466 1.50 -35.26 -4.73
C ILE A 466 2.13 -34.81 -6.04
N VAL A 467 3.37 -34.32 -6.02
CA VAL A 467 4.09 -33.94 -7.24
C VAL A 467 4.22 -35.11 -8.20
N ASP A 468 4.60 -36.30 -7.69
CA ASP A 468 4.73 -37.50 -8.51
C ASP A 468 3.40 -37.93 -9.13
N ASP A 469 2.29 -37.82 -8.38
CA ASP A 469 0.97 -38.13 -8.89
C ASP A 469 0.51 -37.12 -9.97
N LEU A 470 0.73 -35.82 -9.75
CA LEU A 470 0.43 -34.79 -10.75
C LEU A 470 1.22 -35.01 -12.05
N LEU A 471 2.53 -35.27 -11.94
CA LEU A 471 3.38 -35.56 -13.10
C LEU A 471 2.92 -36.84 -13.83
N LYS A 472 2.55 -37.88 -13.09
CA LYS A 472 2.03 -39.14 -13.65
C LYS A 472 0.73 -38.92 -14.44
N ASN A 473 -0.09 -37.94 -14.02
CA ASN A 473 -1.32 -37.55 -14.70
C ASN A 473 -1.12 -36.47 -15.77
N GLY A 474 0.12 -36.14 -16.14
CA GLY A 474 0.44 -35.24 -17.25
C GLY A 474 0.33 -33.75 -16.92
N VAL A 475 0.29 -33.37 -15.64
CA VAL A 475 0.28 -31.96 -15.23
C VAL A 475 1.66 -31.35 -15.41
N GLU A 476 1.73 -30.22 -16.11
CA GLU A 476 2.94 -29.41 -16.25
C GLU A 476 3.15 -28.59 -14.97
N ILE A 477 4.30 -28.76 -14.32
CA ILE A 477 4.63 -28.12 -13.04
C ILE A 477 5.92 -27.32 -13.22
N ALA A 478 5.82 -25.99 -13.12
CA ALA A 478 6.96 -25.09 -13.14
C ALA A 478 7.65 -25.03 -11.77
N GLY A 479 6.86 -25.09 -10.70
CA GLY A 479 7.38 -24.94 -9.34
C GLY A 479 6.47 -25.51 -8.26
N VAL A 480 7.05 -25.69 -7.08
CA VAL A 480 6.34 -25.95 -5.84
C VAL A 480 6.61 -24.82 -4.87
N TRP A 481 5.56 -24.17 -4.40
CA TRP A 481 5.64 -23.18 -3.34
C TRP A 481 5.37 -23.82 -1.98
N ASN A 482 6.30 -23.72 -1.06
CA ASN A 482 6.17 -24.23 0.30
C ASN A 482 6.45 -23.10 1.31
N GLN A 483 5.37 -22.52 1.82
CA GLN A 483 5.45 -21.41 2.77
C GLN A 483 5.99 -21.81 4.14
N THR A 484 5.92 -23.09 4.51
CA THR A 484 6.37 -23.57 5.82
C THR A 484 7.86 -23.92 5.85
N TRP A 485 8.64 -23.57 4.81
CA TRP A 485 10.09 -23.86 4.73
C TRP A 485 10.90 -23.42 5.98
N SER A 486 10.46 -22.33 6.64
CA SER A 486 11.04 -21.81 7.89
C SER A 486 10.58 -22.56 9.15
N GLY A 487 9.66 -23.49 9.00
CA GLY A 487 9.01 -24.25 10.06
C GLY A 487 7.56 -23.84 10.29
N VAL A 488 6.97 -24.45 11.31
CA VAL A 488 5.56 -24.30 11.68
C VAL A 488 5.49 -23.90 13.15
N ALA A 489 4.64 -22.93 13.47
CA ALA A 489 4.27 -22.61 14.84
C ALA A 489 2.87 -23.16 15.13
N LYS A 490 2.75 -23.99 16.18
CA LYS A 490 1.45 -24.48 16.65
C LYS A 490 0.78 -23.39 17.49
N THR A 491 -0.44 -23.03 17.12
CA THR A 491 -1.26 -22.02 17.79
C THR A 491 -2.62 -22.61 18.17
N PHE A 492 -3.42 -21.89 18.95
CA PHE A 492 -4.76 -22.35 19.33
C PHE A 492 -5.74 -22.42 18.14
N ILE A 493 -5.45 -21.75 17.03
CA ILE A 493 -6.25 -21.80 15.78
C ILE A 493 -5.66 -22.74 14.72
N GLY A 494 -4.57 -23.44 15.03
CA GLY A 494 -3.92 -24.37 14.11
C GLY A 494 -2.44 -24.08 13.85
N GLU A 495 -1.91 -24.70 12.80
CA GLU A 495 -0.52 -24.58 12.38
C GLU A 495 -0.31 -23.36 11.49
N GLN A 496 0.59 -22.45 11.88
CA GLN A 496 0.96 -21.27 11.11
C GLN A 496 2.42 -21.32 10.68
N VAL A 497 2.81 -20.51 9.69
CA VAL A 497 4.22 -20.36 9.30
C VAL A 497 5.04 -19.84 10.49
N LEU A 498 6.22 -20.41 10.73
CA LEU A 498 7.15 -19.87 11.72
C LEU A 498 7.85 -18.63 11.15
N TRP A 499 7.55 -17.44 11.68
CA TRP A 499 8.10 -16.17 11.21
C TRP A 499 9.53 -15.93 11.71
N ASN A 500 10.44 -16.77 11.22
CA ASN A 500 11.87 -16.73 11.42
C ASN A 500 12.53 -17.26 10.14
N TRP A 501 12.89 -16.35 9.23
CA TRP A 501 13.26 -16.59 7.83
C TRP A 501 14.60 -17.31 7.61
N THR A 502 14.70 -18.53 8.16
CA THR A 502 15.83 -19.45 8.04
C THR A 502 15.32 -20.85 7.80
N GLU A 503 16.04 -21.67 7.02
CA GLU A 503 15.68 -23.07 6.83
C GLU A 503 15.67 -23.80 8.19
N ASN A 504 14.58 -24.52 8.47
CA ASN A 504 14.40 -25.20 9.74
C ASN A 504 14.47 -26.73 9.59
N PRO A 505 15.62 -27.36 9.87
CA PRO A 505 15.80 -28.79 9.67
C PRO A 505 15.11 -29.63 10.75
N TYR A 506 14.64 -29.01 11.85
CA TYR A 506 13.91 -29.72 12.90
C TYR A 506 12.45 -29.96 12.48
N HIS A 507 11.89 -29.06 11.67
CA HIS A 507 10.55 -29.20 11.09
C HIS A 507 10.58 -29.90 9.74
N HIS A 508 11.59 -29.60 8.92
CA HIS A 508 11.73 -30.14 7.56
C HIS A 508 13.06 -30.90 7.39
N PRO A 509 13.27 -32.04 8.10
CA PRO A 509 14.48 -32.83 7.93
C PRO A 509 14.58 -33.33 6.49
N GLY A 510 15.71 -33.07 5.84
CA GLY A 510 15.93 -33.46 4.45
C GLY A 510 15.46 -32.43 3.41
N TRP A 511 15.19 -31.18 3.80
CA TRP A 511 14.85 -30.08 2.89
C TRP A 511 15.74 -30.03 1.64
N LYS A 512 17.07 -30.11 1.81
CA LYS A 512 18.03 -30.11 0.69
C LYS A 512 17.81 -31.25 -0.31
N ASN A 513 17.44 -32.44 0.17
CA ASN A 513 17.16 -33.59 -0.69
C ASN A 513 15.84 -33.39 -1.44
N TYR A 514 14.84 -32.83 -0.77
CA TYR A 514 13.55 -32.48 -1.36
C TYR A 514 13.71 -31.47 -2.51
N VAL A 515 14.40 -30.35 -2.26
CA VAL A 515 14.71 -29.34 -3.29
C VAL A 515 15.54 -29.93 -4.43
N GLY A 516 16.55 -30.75 -4.11
CA GLY A 516 17.35 -31.46 -5.10
C GLY A 516 16.50 -32.38 -5.99
N GLY A 517 15.58 -33.13 -5.39
CA GLY A 517 14.66 -34.02 -6.10
C GLY A 517 13.73 -33.27 -7.05
N LEU A 518 13.11 -32.16 -6.60
CA LEU A 518 12.31 -31.29 -7.47
C LEU A 518 13.14 -30.76 -8.64
N LYS A 519 14.35 -30.26 -8.37
CA LYS A 519 15.26 -29.74 -9.39
C LYS A 519 15.61 -30.79 -10.46
N THR A 520 15.81 -32.06 -10.08
CA THR A 520 16.07 -33.14 -11.07
C THR A 520 14.90 -33.40 -12.01
N LYS A 521 13.68 -33.01 -11.61
CA LYS A 521 12.45 -33.09 -12.41
C LYS A 521 12.17 -31.79 -13.18
N GLY A 522 13.07 -30.81 -13.16
CA GLY A 522 12.86 -29.49 -13.75
C GLY A 522 12.00 -28.54 -12.92
N ILE A 523 11.55 -28.95 -11.74
CA ILE A 523 10.62 -28.19 -10.91
C ILE A 523 11.38 -27.27 -9.95
N ARG A 524 11.01 -25.99 -9.91
CA ARG A 524 11.58 -24.99 -9.00
C ARG A 524 10.96 -25.07 -7.60
N THR A 525 11.69 -24.65 -6.58
CA THR A 525 11.15 -24.49 -5.22
C THR A 525 10.98 -23.02 -4.90
N LEU A 526 9.80 -22.63 -4.44
CA LEU A 526 9.50 -21.29 -3.96
C LEU A 526 9.23 -21.32 -2.45
N CYS A 527 9.58 -20.23 -1.77
CA CYS A 527 9.54 -20.08 -0.32
C CYS A 527 8.61 -18.93 0.08
N TYR A 528 8.69 -18.48 1.34
CA TYR A 528 7.88 -17.38 1.87
C TYR A 528 8.72 -16.48 2.78
N ILE A 529 8.48 -15.18 2.76
CA ILE A 529 9.05 -14.22 3.70
C ILE A 529 8.11 -13.02 3.85
N ASN A 530 8.10 -12.39 5.02
CA ASN A 530 7.53 -11.06 5.22
C ASN A 530 8.50 -10.16 6.01
N SER A 531 8.15 -8.90 6.22
CA SER A 531 9.00 -7.90 6.90
C SER A 531 8.88 -7.92 8.44
N MET A 532 8.29 -8.97 9.01
CA MET A 532 8.06 -9.13 10.45
C MET A 532 8.78 -10.37 10.99
N LEU A 533 9.01 -10.38 12.30
CA LEU A 533 9.63 -11.50 13.00
C LEU A 533 8.89 -11.79 14.29
N ARG A 534 8.69 -13.08 14.56
CA ARG A 534 8.17 -13.56 15.84
C ARG A 534 9.32 -13.77 16.81
N ASP A 535 9.13 -13.44 18.08
CA ASP A 535 10.07 -13.87 19.12
C ASP A 535 10.03 -15.40 19.28
N VAL A 536 11.13 -16.06 18.92
CA VAL A 536 11.25 -17.52 18.96
C VAL A 536 12.03 -17.97 20.18
N THR A 537 11.30 -18.31 21.25
CA THR A 537 11.89 -18.96 22.42
C THR A 537 12.04 -20.47 22.21
N PRO A 538 12.93 -21.16 22.95
CA PRO A 538 13.05 -22.62 22.89
C PRO A 538 11.75 -23.38 23.19
N ALA A 539 10.80 -22.76 23.90
CA ALA A 539 9.48 -23.32 24.16
C ALA A 539 8.54 -23.25 22.95
N ILE A 540 8.76 -22.30 22.04
CA ILE A 540 7.94 -22.11 20.83
C ILE A 540 8.45 -23.00 19.70
N ALA A 541 9.73 -22.90 19.38
CA ALA A 541 10.33 -23.70 18.31
C ALA A 541 11.84 -23.82 18.50
N LYS A 542 12.39 -24.93 18.01
CA LYS A 542 13.83 -25.09 17.87
C LYS A 542 14.26 -24.49 16.54
N VAL A 543 15.16 -23.51 16.58
CA VAL A 543 15.71 -22.84 15.39
C VAL A 543 17.24 -22.87 15.41
N LYS A 544 17.86 -22.81 14.24
CA LYS A 544 19.32 -22.65 14.12
C LYS A 544 19.76 -21.24 14.53
N LYS A 545 18.94 -20.25 14.18
CA LYS A 545 19.23 -18.83 14.34
C LYS A 545 17.93 -18.14 14.71
N ASN A 546 17.94 -17.37 15.80
CA ASN A 546 16.81 -16.55 16.22
C ASN A 546 17.00 -15.14 15.65
N LEU A 547 16.30 -14.84 14.55
CA LEU A 547 16.40 -13.56 13.85
C LEU A 547 15.76 -12.42 14.63
N TYR A 548 14.73 -12.70 15.43
CA TYR A 548 14.09 -11.70 16.27
C TYR A 548 15.06 -11.16 17.32
N ALA A 549 15.73 -12.05 18.05
CA ALA A 549 16.72 -11.67 19.06
C ALA A 549 17.90 -10.89 18.43
N GLU A 550 18.33 -11.28 17.23
CA GLU A 550 19.37 -10.54 16.50
C GLU A 550 18.90 -9.12 16.14
N ALA A 551 17.71 -8.98 15.55
CA ALA A 551 17.13 -7.70 15.18
C ALA A 551 16.91 -6.78 16.39
N ALA A 552 16.38 -7.33 17.50
CA ALA A 552 16.19 -6.61 18.76
C ALA A 552 17.52 -6.07 19.30
N SER A 553 18.57 -6.91 19.35
CA SER A 553 19.89 -6.51 19.85
C SER A 553 20.57 -5.41 19.02
N LYS A 554 20.21 -5.30 17.73
CA LYS A 554 20.73 -4.31 16.80
C LYS A 554 19.83 -3.08 16.65
N GLY A 555 18.69 -3.05 17.31
CA GLY A 555 17.70 -1.96 17.21
C GLY A 555 17.08 -1.85 15.82
N TYR A 556 16.82 -2.98 15.15
CA TYR A 556 16.31 -3.01 13.76
C TYR A 556 14.78 -3.04 13.65
N PHE A 557 14.05 -2.96 14.77
CA PHE A 557 12.59 -2.90 14.75
C PHE A 557 12.08 -1.47 14.80
N VAL A 558 10.91 -1.25 14.19
CA VAL A 558 10.09 -0.06 14.37
C VAL A 558 9.77 0.11 15.86
N LYS A 559 9.67 1.36 16.31
CA LYS A 559 9.38 1.68 17.71
C LYS A 559 7.99 2.26 17.88
N ASN A 560 7.41 2.07 19.06
CA ASN A 560 6.22 2.82 19.48
C ASN A 560 6.59 4.18 20.07
N THR A 561 5.58 4.98 20.44
CA THR A 561 5.77 6.31 21.05
C THR A 561 6.46 6.30 22.41
N LYS A 562 6.60 5.14 23.06
CA LYS A 562 7.35 4.96 24.32
C LYS A 562 8.83 4.60 24.08
N GLY A 563 9.21 4.30 22.84
CA GLY A 563 10.57 3.93 22.45
C GLY A 563 10.85 2.41 22.50
N ASP A 564 9.87 1.60 22.86
CA ASP A 564 9.95 0.13 22.84
C ASP A 564 9.73 -0.41 21.42
N VAL A 565 10.09 -1.68 21.18
CA VAL A 565 9.73 -2.38 19.94
C VAL A 565 8.22 -2.32 19.72
N TYR A 566 7.80 -1.89 18.54
CA TYR A 566 6.39 -1.92 18.15
C TYR A 566 6.00 -3.37 17.85
N LEU A 567 5.27 -3.98 18.78
CA LEU A 567 4.72 -5.32 18.62
C LEU A 567 3.34 -5.24 17.99
N LEU A 568 3.17 -5.89 16.84
CA LEU A 568 1.89 -6.02 16.16
C LEU A 568 1.24 -7.35 16.59
N PRO A 569 0.00 -7.32 17.09
CA PRO A 569 -0.75 -8.55 17.34
C PRO A 569 -1.21 -9.13 16.01
N VAL A 570 -0.76 -10.35 15.69
CA VAL A 570 -1.19 -11.10 14.51
C VAL A 570 -1.90 -12.37 14.93
N THR A 571 -3.24 -12.35 14.91
CA THR A 571 -4.17 -13.45 15.24
C THR A 571 -3.91 -14.22 16.55
N ALA A 572 -2.79 -14.94 16.66
CA ALA A 572 -2.41 -15.79 17.78
C ALA A 572 -1.05 -15.47 18.44
N PHE A 573 -0.28 -14.50 17.97
CA PHE A 573 0.98 -14.08 18.59
C PHE A 573 1.37 -12.65 18.20
N ASP A 574 2.35 -12.08 18.89
CA ASP A 574 2.91 -10.77 18.58
C ASP A 574 4.17 -10.88 17.72
N VAL A 575 4.40 -9.87 16.88
CA VAL A 575 5.57 -9.79 15.98
C VAL A 575 6.19 -8.41 16.00
N GLY A 576 7.52 -8.35 15.86
CA GLY A 576 8.24 -7.11 15.63
C GLY A 576 8.29 -6.78 14.14
N LEU A 577 7.93 -5.54 13.80
CA LEU A 577 8.03 -5.03 12.42
C LEU A 577 9.43 -4.47 12.16
N ILE A 578 10.11 -4.95 11.12
CA ILE A 578 11.47 -4.48 10.79
C ILE A 578 11.40 -3.03 10.30
N ASP A 579 12.28 -2.17 10.82
CA ASP A 579 12.38 -0.79 10.41
C ASP A 579 13.09 -0.68 9.05
N LEU A 580 12.27 -0.63 7.99
CA LEU A 580 12.76 -0.43 6.64
C LEU A 580 13.20 1.01 6.37
N SER A 581 13.07 1.97 7.29
CA SER A 581 13.73 3.28 7.13
C SER A 581 15.24 3.21 7.40
N LEU A 582 15.68 2.21 8.16
CA LEU A 582 17.08 2.04 8.57
C LEU A 582 17.90 1.29 7.50
N PRO A 583 18.92 1.92 6.86
CA PRO A 583 19.73 1.26 5.83
C PRO A 583 20.46 0.00 6.32
N ALA A 584 20.85 -0.04 7.60
CA ALA A 584 21.49 -1.19 8.22
C ALA A 584 20.53 -2.39 8.32
N ALA A 585 19.26 -2.16 8.70
CA ALA A 585 18.24 -3.20 8.75
C ALA A 585 17.94 -3.76 7.35
N ARG A 586 17.84 -2.90 6.33
CA ARG A 586 17.70 -3.33 4.92
C ARG A 586 18.87 -4.22 4.49
N THR A 587 20.11 -3.80 4.75
CA THR A 587 21.32 -4.56 4.40
C THR A 587 21.35 -5.93 5.07
N TRP A 588 20.96 -5.97 6.34
CA TRP A 588 20.83 -7.21 7.10
C TRP A 588 19.75 -8.14 6.53
N LEU A 589 18.57 -7.61 6.20
CA LEU A 589 17.47 -8.39 5.62
C LEU A 589 17.81 -8.92 4.22
N LYS A 590 18.49 -8.12 3.38
CA LYS A 590 19.06 -8.59 2.11
C LYS A 590 20.05 -9.73 2.31
N THR A 591 20.86 -9.68 3.37
CA THR A 591 21.80 -10.76 3.70
C THR A 591 21.05 -12.04 4.09
N ILE A 592 19.96 -11.94 4.86
CA ILE A 592 19.10 -13.09 5.16
C ILE A 592 18.53 -13.70 3.89
N ILE A 593 17.96 -12.90 2.99
CA ILE A 593 17.43 -13.39 1.71
C ILE A 593 18.52 -14.12 0.91
N LYS A 594 19.71 -13.52 0.79
CA LYS A 594 20.82 -14.11 0.02
C LYS A 594 21.36 -15.39 0.64
N GLU A 595 21.62 -15.41 1.93
CA GLU A 595 22.28 -16.55 2.59
C GLU A 595 21.28 -17.65 2.97
N GLU A 596 20.14 -17.30 3.56
CA GLU A 596 19.19 -18.28 4.09
C GLU A 596 18.22 -18.78 3.02
N MET A 597 17.68 -17.89 2.17
CA MET A 597 16.68 -18.30 1.17
C MET A 597 17.34 -18.78 -0.12
N ILE A 598 18.16 -17.95 -0.75
CA ILE A 598 18.75 -18.27 -2.07
C ILE A 598 19.78 -19.41 -1.92
N LYS A 599 20.75 -19.27 -1.00
CA LYS A 599 21.87 -20.22 -0.88
C LYS A 599 21.53 -21.45 -0.03
N ALA A 600 21.02 -21.28 1.19
CA ALA A 600 20.82 -22.40 2.11
C ALA A 600 19.55 -23.20 1.77
N ALA A 601 18.41 -22.53 1.59
CA ALA A 601 17.15 -23.19 1.24
C ALA A 601 17.01 -23.53 -0.25
N GLY A 602 17.76 -22.86 -1.14
CA GLY A 602 17.70 -23.12 -2.59
C GLY A 602 16.44 -22.58 -3.25
N CYS A 603 15.85 -21.53 -2.70
CA CYS A 603 14.63 -20.91 -3.22
C CYS A 603 14.91 -20.26 -4.60
N SER A 604 14.09 -20.59 -5.59
CA SER A 604 14.04 -19.97 -6.92
C SER A 604 12.96 -18.89 -7.04
N GLY A 605 12.28 -18.60 -5.94
CA GLY A 605 11.25 -17.58 -5.84
C GLY A 605 10.63 -17.58 -4.47
N TRP A 606 9.82 -16.58 -4.15
CA TRP A 606 9.06 -16.54 -2.91
C TRP A 606 7.90 -15.54 -2.97
N MET A 607 6.90 -15.80 -2.14
CA MET A 607 5.94 -14.80 -1.73
C MET A 607 6.65 -13.85 -0.76
N ALA A 608 6.70 -12.57 -1.11
CA ALA A 608 7.19 -11.49 -0.25
C ALA A 608 5.99 -10.72 0.29
N ASP A 609 5.48 -11.21 1.41
CA ASP A 609 4.15 -10.90 1.93
C ASP A 609 4.12 -9.70 2.87
N PHE A 610 2.90 -9.25 3.18
CA PHE A 610 2.57 -8.09 4.01
C PHE A 610 3.14 -6.76 3.47
N ALA A 611 3.44 -5.83 4.40
CA ALA A 611 3.92 -4.46 4.25
C ALA A 611 2.86 -3.33 4.21
N GLU A 612 1.60 -3.66 4.48
CA GLU A 612 0.42 -2.77 4.56
C GLU A 612 0.02 -2.42 6.00
N ALA A 613 0.65 -3.02 7.01
CA ALA A 613 0.23 -2.93 8.40
C ALA A 613 1.08 -1.99 9.27
N LEU A 614 1.85 -1.06 8.69
CA LEU A 614 2.65 -0.11 9.48
C LEU A 614 1.71 0.85 10.25
N PRO A 615 1.66 0.86 11.59
CA PRO A 615 0.74 1.75 12.32
C PRO A 615 1.09 3.22 12.15
N PHE A 616 0.09 4.11 12.14
CA PHE A 616 0.30 5.54 11.91
C PHE A 616 1.09 6.22 13.03
N ASP A 617 0.99 5.72 14.26
CA ASP A 617 1.69 6.22 15.45
C ASP A 617 3.08 5.60 15.64
N ALA A 618 3.52 4.75 14.71
CA ALA A 618 4.87 4.20 14.71
C ALA A 618 5.94 5.31 14.63
N VAL A 619 7.09 5.06 15.23
CA VAL A 619 8.25 5.93 15.19
C VAL A 619 9.37 5.22 14.44
N MET A 620 9.73 5.78 13.29
CA MET A 620 10.79 5.27 12.42
C MET A 620 12.16 5.75 12.91
N SER A 621 13.24 5.03 12.59
CA SER A 621 14.61 5.42 12.98
C SER A 621 15.07 6.76 12.39
N THR A 622 14.45 7.21 11.30
CA THR A 622 14.70 8.55 10.71
C THR A 622 14.06 9.68 11.51
N GLY A 623 13.20 9.39 12.49
CA GLY A 623 12.40 10.36 13.24
C GLY A 623 11.05 10.70 12.61
N GLU A 624 10.77 10.18 11.40
CA GLU A 624 9.46 10.30 10.75
C GLU A 624 8.43 9.40 11.43
N THR A 625 7.15 9.76 11.29
CA THR A 625 6.02 9.00 11.82
C THR A 625 5.60 7.88 10.89
N GLY A 626 4.85 6.91 11.43
CA GLY A 626 4.19 5.87 10.67
C GLY A 626 3.25 6.44 9.60
N GLU A 627 2.49 7.50 9.90
CA GLU A 627 1.65 8.22 8.92
C GLU A 627 2.43 8.65 7.67
N GLN A 628 3.66 9.14 7.83
CA GLN A 628 4.50 9.56 6.72
C GLN A 628 5.12 8.37 5.95
N TRP A 629 5.29 7.23 6.63
CA TRP A 629 5.96 6.05 6.09
C TRP A 629 5.03 4.94 5.61
N HIS A 630 3.75 4.98 5.98
CA HIS A 630 2.81 3.88 5.81
C HIS A 630 2.78 3.38 4.37
N ASN A 631 2.46 4.25 3.40
CA ASN A 631 2.45 3.90 1.98
C ASN A 631 3.87 3.79 1.36
N ARG A 632 4.93 4.25 2.05
CA ARG A 632 6.32 4.03 1.61
C ARG A 632 6.84 2.65 1.98
N TYR A 633 6.31 2.07 3.05
CA TYR A 633 6.75 0.80 3.59
C TYR A 633 6.65 -0.36 2.56
N PRO A 634 5.54 -0.55 1.82
CA PRO A 634 5.48 -1.63 0.84
C PRO A 634 6.36 -1.38 -0.40
N VAL A 635 6.67 -0.12 -0.73
CA VAL A 635 7.67 0.22 -1.75
C VAL A 635 9.08 -0.20 -1.30
N ALA A 636 9.45 0.16 -0.07
CA ALA A 636 10.74 -0.21 0.52
C ALA A 636 10.88 -1.74 0.63
N TRP A 637 9.79 -2.45 0.92
CA TRP A 637 9.78 -3.91 0.99
C TRP A 637 10.04 -4.56 -0.38
N ALA A 638 9.36 -4.09 -1.43
CA ALA A 638 9.62 -4.53 -2.80
C ALA A 638 11.08 -4.22 -3.22
N GLN A 639 11.59 -3.05 -2.85
CA GLN A 639 12.98 -2.65 -3.13
C GLN A 639 13.99 -3.60 -2.48
N VAL A 640 13.84 -3.92 -1.19
CA VAL A 640 14.74 -4.84 -0.47
C VAL A 640 14.83 -6.19 -1.17
N ASN A 641 13.69 -6.77 -1.57
CA ASN A 641 13.66 -8.05 -2.27
C ASN A 641 14.36 -7.96 -3.63
N ARG A 642 14.05 -6.92 -4.43
CA ARG A 642 14.66 -6.71 -5.74
C ARG A 642 16.18 -6.54 -5.67
N GLU A 643 16.65 -5.76 -4.72
CA GLU A 643 18.07 -5.54 -4.48
C GLU A 643 18.77 -6.82 -4.04
N ALA A 644 18.18 -7.62 -3.14
CA ALA A 644 18.76 -8.89 -2.72
C ALA A 644 18.96 -9.86 -3.90
N VAL A 645 17.96 -9.95 -4.79
CA VAL A 645 18.03 -10.78 -6.01
C VAL A 645 19.12 -10.28 -6.96
N LYS A 646 19.21 -8.96 -7.19
CA LYS A 646 20.24 -8.36 -8.05
C LYS A 646 21.64 -8.55 -7.48
N GLU A 647 21.83 -8.30 -6.19
CA GLU A 647 23.11 -8.49 -5.48
C GLU A 647 23.56 -9.95 -5.45
N ALA A 648 22.61 -10.90 -5.50
CA ALA A 648 22.91 -12.32 -5.64
C ALA A 648 23.29 -12.74 -7.08
N GLY A 649 23.21 -11.82 -8.06
CA GLY A 649 23.40 -12.12 -9.47
C GLY A 649 22.31 -13.03 -10.05
N LYS A 650 21.07 -12.87 -9.56
CA LYS A 650 19.92 -13.74 -9.88
C LYS A 650 18.76 -13.01 -10.56
N ASP A 651 19.04 -11.83 -11.12
CA ASP A 651 18.05 -11.07 -11.89
C ASP A 651 17.56 -11.88 -13.10
N GLY A 652 16.25 -11.92 -13.33
CA GLY A 652 15.60 -12.76 -14.35
C GLY A 652 15.54 -14.27 -14.04
N GLU A 653 16.12 -14.74 -12.93
CA GLU A 653 16.08 -16.15 -12.53
C GLU A 653 15.08 -16.42 -11.39
N ILE A 654 14.91 -15.46 -10.48
CA ILE A 654 14.09 -15.59 -9.27
C ILE A 654 12.76 -14.84 -9.44
N LEU A 655 11.66 -15.52 -9.13
CA LEU A 655 10.32 -14.92 -9.08
C LEU A 655 10.01 -14.42 -7.67
N VAL A 656 9.82 -13.12 -7.50
CA VAL A 656 9.28 -12.54 -6.26
C VAL A 656 7.93 -11.90 -6.56
N PHE A 657 6.93 -12.25 -5.76
CA PHE A 657 5.57 -11.73 -5.89
C PHE A 657 5.11 -11.08 -4.59
N HIS A 658 4.35 -9.98 -4.69
CA HIS A 658 3.88 -9.11 -3.60
C HIS A 658 2.35 -8.92 -3.68
N ARG A 659 1.64 -8.73 -2.55
CA ARG A 659 0.26 -8.22 -2.58
C ARG A 659 0.25 -6.71 -2.36
N SER A 660 1.02 -6.27 -1.37
CA SER A 660 1.01 -4.89 -0.94
C SER A 660 1.96 -4.03 -1.76
N GLY A 661 1.57 -2.78 -1.99
CA GLY A 661 2.40 -1.84 -2.72
C GLY A 661 1.79 -0.45 -2.79
N HIS A 662 2.61 0.45 -3.34
CA HIS A 662 2.19 1.79 -3.72
C HIS A 662 2.79 2.14 -5.07
N THR A 663 2.55 3.34 -5.60
CA THR A 663 2.94 3.78 -6.95
C THR A 663 4.32 3.32 -7.42
N LYS A 664 5.35 3.43 -6.57
CA LYS A 664 6.75 3.11 -6.94
C LYS A 664 7.13 1.63 -6.74
N SER A 665 6.25 0.81 -6.18
CA SER A 665 6.50 -0.63 -6.06
C SER A 665 6.69 -1.27 -7.44
N LEU A 666 6.06 -0.74 -8.50
CA LEU A 666 6.20 -1.23 -9.88
C LEU A 666 7.64 -1.15 -10.43
N LYS A 667 8.49 -0.25 -9.91
CA LYS A 667 9.93 -0.16 -10.24
C LYS A 667 10.71 -1.37 -9.72
N HIS A 668 10.23 -2.01 -8.64
CA HIS A 668 10.97 -2.99 -7.86
C HIS A 668 10.38 -4.40 -7.94
N ALA A 669 9.05 -4.52 -7.87
CA ALA A 669 8.36 -5.80 -7.94
C ALA A 669 8.45 -6.41 -9.35
N ILE A 670 8.39 -7.73 -9.42
CA ILE A 670 8.32 -8.49 -10.68
C ILE A 670 6.88 -8.92 -10.95
N PHE A 671 6.12 -9.19 -9.89
CA PHE A 671 4.79 -9.75 -9.98
C PHE A 671 3.96 -9.32 -8.76
N PHE A 672 2.65 -9.19 -8.94
CA PHE A 672 1.69 -9.01 -7.86
C PHE A 672 0.66 -10.13 -7.85
N TRP A 673 0.17 -10.50 -6.68
CA TRP A 673 -1.03 -11.34 -6.53
C TRP A 673 -2.09 -10.55 -5.77
N GLN A 674 -3.35 -10.93 -5.94
CA GLN A 674 -4.50 -10.11 -5.54
C GLN A 674 -4.85 -10.16 -4.05
N GLY A 675 -3.92 -10.61 -3.21
CA GLY A 675 -4.16 -10.81 -1.78
C GLY A 675 -5.09 -11.99 -1.50
N ASP A 676 -5.87 -11.85 -0.43
CA ASP A 676 -6.68 -12.93 0.14
C ASP A 676 -8.14 -12.78 -0.32
N GLN A 677 -8.64 -13.77 -1.06
CA GLN A 677 -10.07 -13.90 -1.37
C GLN A 677 -10.72 -15.01 -0.54
N LEU A 678 -12.01 -14.86 -0.28
CA LEU A 678 -12.87 -15.95 0.17
C LEU A 678 -13.01 -17.01 -0.93
N THR A 679 -13.18 -18.26 -0.49
CA THR A 679 -13.40 -19.41 -1.37
C THR A 679 -14.86 -19.48 -1.87
N THR A 680 -15.31 -18.39 -2.45
CA THR A 680 -16.68 -18.17 -2.93
C THR A 680 -16.69 -17.69 -4.39
N TRP A 681 -17.87 -17.66 -5.00
CA TRP A 681 -18.08 -17.20 -6.37
C TRP A 681 -18.67 -15.78 -6.44
N ASP A 682 -18.76 -15.09 -5.30
CA ASP A 682 -19.42 -13.80 -5.20
C ASP A 682 -18.53 -12.62 -5.65
N LYS A 683 -19.17 -11.47 -5.79
CA LYS A 683 -18.60 -10.21 -6.29
C LYS A 683 -17.91 -9.35 -5.24
N TYR A 684 -18.03 -9.71 -3.96
CA TYR A 684 -17.52 -8.89 -2.86
C TYR A 684 -16.08 -9.28 -2.55
N ASP A 685 -15.85 -10.59 -2.40
CA ASP A 685 -14.56 -11.11 -1.97
C ASP A 685 -14.26 -12.53 -2.52
N GLY A 686 -14.98 -12.96 -3.56
CA GLY A 686 -14.81 -14.28 -4.19
C GLY A 686 -14.09 -14.22 -5.54
N LEU A 687 -14.29 -15.24 -6.39
CA LEU A 687 -13.70 -15.27 -7.74
C LEU A 687 -14.02 -14.03 -8.58
N VAL A 688 -15.23 -13.47 -8.46
CA VAL A 688 -15.62 -12.31 -9.27
C VAL A 688 -14.86 -11.06 -8.83
N SER A 689 -14.57 -10.88 -7.54
CA SER A 689 -13.72 -9.76 -7.10
C SER A 689 -12.30 -9.94 -7.61
N ALA A 690 -11.73 -11.15 -7.57
CA ALA A 690 -10.43 -11.45 -8.18
C ALA A 690 -10.39 -11.18 -9.69
N LEU A 691 -11.45 -11.43 -10.44
CA LEU A 691 -11.46 -11.12 -11.88
C LEU A 691 -11.52 -9.61 -12.18
N MET A 692 -12.01 -8.81 -11.23
CA MET A 692 -12.14 -7.36 -11.36
C MET A 692 -10.93 -6.60 -10.79
N GLY A 693 -10.30 -7.18 -9.75
CA GLY A 693 -9.18 -6.65 -8.98
C GLY A 693 -7.97 -6.27 -9.80
#